data_AF-A0A2N7L8H0-F1
#
_entry.id   AF-A0A2N7L8H0-F1
#
_cell.length_a   1.000
_cell.length_b   1.000
_cell.length_c   1.000
_cell.angle_alpha   90.00
_cell.angle_beta   90.00
_cell.angle_gamma   90.00
#
_symmetry.space_group_name_H-M   'P 1'
#
loop_
_entity.id
_entity.type
_entity.pdbx_description
1 polymer ?
#
loop_
_entity_poly.entity_id
_entity_poly.type
_entity_poly.pdbx_seq_one_letter_code
_entity_poly.pdbx_strand_id
1 'polypeptide(L)'
;MPIINGTSNVDRLTGSNSNDTIYGFEGDDRLSGGDGDDVIYGGQTGIRTETILAERNENNNFDISGQDSVNIDLKMLSENAGFNNSLGYYILDNNGEILSAVIVDDSYKHLANQPASENVNEWNIEVDTLGGAQLGFFIVFAGHNLGFVEGEVDIALRENNTALVQQPHRVENGWAPNDRPSFSDPSLNGWDFEAERIIDGVSHWEDSTAASSPISHDWNDLVIETSVSFEQEIPMSDNDTIFGGNGNDTLYGGDDRDTIYGGNDNDTIYGGDDRDTLYGGNGNDYLHGDAGDDALIGGAGDDVLSGDEGNDYIVGDAGNDTINGGAGDDSLNGLADDDLLFGNTGNDRLSGGDGADELRGGDGDDVLNGGNGADLLFGDNGNDLVVGAQGNDRIFGGKGNDTLRGGEGNDDMRGGEGDDALYGEDGNDILHGKAGNDLLDGGAGDDLLYGSAGNNTLLGGSGNDLLRSGHGDQNLLDGQTGADIYIGGNGTETLIFDQDDFIGATRELANGRVINANVYNASSGFDVLEISGDVEADFMGDAYQDISGVTGNVISGVEAILGDEGDQSATINESAIYAQSDDMNLGNWDGFIAYFGDGDDTLNFNGDDWTFDADGEINANISPEMIQQLALTGEQVDSLQAYVFTHDYNSNAHITVWTDAEHVTEHGIDVNTQNDSFFVN
;
A
#
# COMPACT_ATOMS: atom_id res chain seq x y z
N MET A 1 30.27 -27.11 -21.29
CA MET A 1 29.00 -27.50 -20.69
C MET A 1 28.97 -29.00 -20.46
N PRO A 2 29.78 -29.50 -19.50
CA PRO A 2 29.39 -30.68 -18.73
C PRO A 2 28.02 -30.46 -18.05
N ILE A 3 27.30 -31.56 -17.80
CA ILE A 3 26.02 -31.56 -17.11
C ILE A 3 26.20 -32.36 -15.82
N ILE A 4 25.79 -31.79 -14.69
CA ILE A 4 25.90 -32.35 -13.35
C ILE A 4 24.48 -32.44 -12.78
N ASN A 5 24.04 -33.64 -12.46
CA ASN A 5 22.69 -33.87 -11.94
C ASN A 5 22.77 -34.37 -10.50
N GLY A 6 21.92 -33.80 -9.66
CA GLY A 6 21.51 -34.36 -8.38
C GLY A 6 20.84 -35.71 -8.56
N THR A 7 20.76 -36.47 -7.48
CA THR A 7 20.16 -37.80 -7.43
C THR A 7 19.42 -38.07 -6.12
N SER A 8 19.39 -37.12 -5.19
CA SER A 8 18.83 -37.33 -3.85
C SER A 8 18.37 -36.05 -3.18
N ASN A 9 17.58 -36.21 -2.11
CA ASN A 9 17.03 -35.17 -1.23
C ASN A 9 18.02 -34.21 -0.55
N VAL A 10 19.34 -34.45 -0.68
CA VAL A 10 20.41 -33.62 -0.13
C VAL A 10 21.70 -33.90 -0.92
N ASP A 11 21.89 -33.19 -2.00
CA ASP A 11 23.05 -33.24 -2.87
C ASP A 11 24.06 -32.12 -2.55
N ARG A 12 25.32 -32.42 -2.87
CA ARG A 12 26.43 -31.45 -2.81
C ARG A 12 27.14 -31.49 -4.14
N LEU A 13 26.71 -30.64 -5.06
CA LEU A 13 27.20 -30.59 -6.43
C LEU A 13 28.23 -29.47 -6.57
N THR A 14 29.26 -29.70 -7.37
CA THR A 14 30.30 -28.71 -7.64
C THR A 14 30.73 -28.84 -9.09
N GLY A 15 30.62 -27.75 -9.84
CA GLY A 15 31.11 -27.64 -11.20
C GLY A 15 32.63 -27.52 -11.26
N SER A 16 33.10 -27.26 -12.46
CA SER A 16 34.47 -27.39 -12.89
C SER A 16 35.12 -26.02 -13.09
N ASN A 17 36.08 -25.92 -14.00
CA ASN A 17 36.71 -24.65 -14.37
C ASN A 17 36.27 -24.22 -15.78
N SER A 18 35.08 -24.64 -16.18
CA SER A 18 34.48 -24.40 -17.48
C SER A 18 32.97 -24.37 -17.32
N ASN A 19 32.28 -23.62 -18.17
CA ASN A 19 30.81 -23.55 -18.20
C ASN A 19 30.17 -24.93 -18.02
N ASP A 20 29.36 -25.08 -16.99
CA ASP A 20 28.64 -26.24 -16.51
C ASP A 20 27.12 -25.97 -16.49
N THR A 21 26.34 -27.05 -16.47
CA THR A 21 24.91 -26.97 -16.14
C THR A 21 24.65 -27.91 -14.98
N ILE A 22 24.19 -27.36 -13.86
CA ILE A 22 23.99 -28.07 -12.60
C ILE A 22 22.50 -28.08 -12.28
N TYR A 23 21.96 -29.25 -11.99
CA TYR A 23 20.60 -29.44 -11.52
C TYR A 23 20.66 -30.04 -10.12
N GLY A 24 20.27 -29.29 -9.09
CA GLY A 24 19.77 -29.89 -7.87
C GLY A 24 18.43 -30.58 -8.17
N PHE A 25 18.15 -31.67 -7.44
CA PHE A 25 16.96 -32.49 -7.68
C PHE A 25 15.93 -32.20 -6.57
N GLU A 26 15.08 -33.15 -6.19
CA GLU A 26 14.25 -32.97 -4.99
C GLU A 26 15.16 -32.76 -3.77
N GLY A 27 14.82 -31.83 -2.87
CA GLY A 27 15.28 -31.63 -1.48
C GLY A 27 16.47 -30.68 -1.28
N ASP A 28 16.57 -30.06 -0.09
CA ASP A 28 17.59 -29.05 0.27
C ASP A 28 19.04 -29.37 -0.20
N ASP A 29 19.45 -28.77 -1.31
CA ASP A 29 20.72 -28.99 -1.99
C ASP A 29 21.76 -27.88 -1.69
N ARG A 30 23.03 -28.23 -1.88
CA ARG A 30 24.11 -27.25 -1.94
C ARG A 30 24.83 -27.34 -3.28
N LEU A 31 24.60 -26.34 -4.13
CA LEU A 31 25.07 -26.28 -5.50
C LEU A 31 26.18 -25.23 -5.65
N SER A 32 27.20 -25.50 -6.47
CA SER A 32 28.28 -24.55 -6.74
C SER A 32 28.76 -24.66 -8.18
N GLY A 33 28.74 -23.56 -8.92
CA GLY A 33 29.20 -23.47 -10.31
C GLY A 33 30.71 -23.65 -10.43
N GLY A 34 31.48 -22.75 -9.82
CA GLY A 34 32.94 -22.83 -9.83
C GLY A 34 33.56 -21.69 -10.63
N ASP A 35 34.36 -22.00 -11.66
CA ASP A 35 34.81 -20.99 -12.62
C ASP A 35 34.10 -21.22 -13.98
N GLY A 36 33.75 -20.14 -14.67
CA GLY A 36 33.14 -20.15 -16.00
C GLY A 36 31.65 -19.81 -15.94
N ASP A 37 31.05 -19.48 -17.09
CA ASP A 37 29.64 -19.06 -17.11
C ASP A 37 28.72 -20.29 -16.99
N ASP A 38 28.18 -20.49 -15.80
CA ASP A 38 27.42 -21.67 -15.37
C ASP A 38 25.91 -21.41 -15.36
N VAL A 39 25.13 -22.48 -15.48
CA VAL A 39 23.68 -22.44 -15.27
C VAL A 39 23.32 -23.41 -14.15
N ILE A 40 22.73 -22.91 -13.08
CA ILE A 40 22.42 -23.70 -11.88
C ILE A 40 20.93 -23.60 -11.58
N TYR A 41 20.29 -24.76 -11.41
CA TYR A 41 18.90 -24.88 -10.98
C TYR A 41 18.91 -25.53 -9.60
N GLY A 42 18.30 -24.87 -8.61
CA GLY A 42 18.07 -25.39 -7.27
C GLY A 42 17.28 -26.69 -7.31
N GLY A 43 16.09 -26.64 -7.90
CA GLY A 43 15.25 -27.82 -8.09
C GLY A 43 13.96 -27.49 -8.81
N GLN A 44 13.02 -28.42 -8.82
CA GLN A 44 11.60 -28.16 -9.08
C GLN A 44 10.80 -29.02 -8.12
N THR A 45 9.70 -28.47 -7.59
CA THR A 45 8.83 -29.21 -6.68
C THR A 45 8.26 -30.48 -7.32
N GLY A 46 8.26 -31.55 -6.53
CA GLY A 46 7.49 -32.76 -6.77
C GLY A 46 6.57 -33.02 -5.59
N ILE A 47 5.26 -33.12 -5.83
CA ILE A 47 4.36 -33.78 -4.89
C ILE A 47 4.74 -35.26 -4.89
N ARG A 48 5.27 -35.75 -3.78
CA ARG A 48 5.44 -37.20 -3.63
C ARG A 48 4.12 -37.81 -3.19
N THR A 49 3.55 -38.62 -4.07
CA THR A 49 2.44 -39.49 -3.72
C THR A 49 2.98 -40.73 -3.00
N GLU A 50 2.63 -40.90 -1.73
CA GLU A 50 2.89 -42.13 -1.00
C GLU A 50 1.64 -43.01 -0.94
N THR A 51 1.80 -44.31 -1.21
CA THR A 51 0.77 -45.30 -0.92
C THR A 51 0.74 -45.55 0.59
N ILE A 52 -0.31 -45.08 1.24
CA ILE A 52 -0.56 -45.29 2.67
C ILE A 52 -1.50 -46.49 2.83
N LEU A 53 -1.14 -47.41 3.72
CA LEU A 53 -2.06 -48.49 4.13
C LEU A 53 -3.03 -47.95 5.18
N ALA A 54 -4.33 -48.05 4.90
CA ALA A 54 -5.38 -47.68 5.84
C ALA A 54 -5.32 -48.57 7.09
N GLU A 55 -5.45 -47.96 8.26
CA GLU A 55 -5.51 -48.68 9.53
C GLU A 55 -6.91 -49.26 9.76
N ARG A 56 -6.99 -50.39 10.46
CA ARG A 56 -8.26 -50.95 10.93
C ARG A 56 -8.67 -50.35 12.27
N ASN A 57 -9.95 -50.04 12.40
CA ASN A 57 -10.55 -49.61 13.66
C ASN A 57 -10.93 -50.80 14.58
N GLU A 58 -11.50 -50.49 15.74
CA GLU A 58 -11.94 -51.49 16.74
C GLU A 58 -13.02 -52.46 16.23
N ASN A 59 -13.73 -52.09 15.15
CA ASN A 59 -14.74 -52.91 14.47
C ASN A 59 -14.18 -53.59 13.21
N ASN A 60 -12.84 -53.66 13.05
CA ASN A 60 -12.15 -54.25 11.90
C ASN A 60 -12.41 -53.61 10.54
N ASN A 61 -13.09 -52.46 10.47
CA ASN A 61 -13.23 -51.68 9.23
C ASN A 61 -12.01 -50.77 9.04
N PHE A 62 -11.67 -50.50 7.78
CA PHE A 62 -10.59 -49.59 7.40
C PHE A 62 -11.05 -48.14 7.51
N ASP A 63 -10.23 -47.29 8.11
CA ASP A 63 -10.44 -45.84 8.10
C ASP A 63 -10.08 -45.29 6.71
N ILE A 64 -11.07 -44.70 6.06
CA ILE A 64 -10.96 -44.09 4.72
C ILE A 64 -11.39 -42.62 4.75
N SER A 65 -11.45 -42.02 5.95
CA SER A 65 -11.96 -40.67 6.13
C SER A 65 -11.10 -39.65 5.38
N GLY A 66 -11.78 -38.73 4.67
CA GLY A 66 -11.14 -37.66 3.90
C GLY A 66 -10.51 -38.09 2.57
N GLN A 67 -10.66 -39.36 2.17
CA GLN A 67 -10.18 -39.85 0.88
C GLN A 67 -11.32 -39.86 -0.15
N ASP A 68 -11.06 -39.43 -1.39
CA ASP A 68 -12.06 -39.48 -2.47
C ASP A 68 -12.14 -40.87 -3.12
N SER A 69 -11.01 -41.58 -3.21
CA SER A 69 -10.94 -42.97 -3.64
C SER A 69 -9.92 -43.76 -2.82
N VAL A 70 -10.07 -45.08 -2.80
CA VAL A 70 -9.15 -46.03 -2.19
C VAL A 70 -8.95 -47.25 -3.08
N ASN A 71 -7.82 -47.92 -2.92
CA ASN A 71 -7.54 -49.20 -3.55
C ASN A 71 -7.73 -50.32 -2.53
N ILE A 72 -8.59 -51.28 -2.87
CA ILE A 72 -8.72 -52.53 -2.14
C ILE A 72 -7.78 -53.55 -2.77
N ASP A 73 -6.84 -54.06 -1.98
CA ASP A 73 -6.00 -55.20 -2.34
C ASP A 73 -6.49 -56.46 -1.64
N LEU A 74 -6.88 -57.46 -2.44
CA LEU A 74 -7.30 -58.77 -1.95
C LEU A 74 -6.25 -59.80 -2.34
N LYS A 75 -5.76 -60.54 -1.33
CA LYS A 75 -4.83 -61.63 -1.55
C LYS A 75 -5.31 -62.95 -0.98
N MET A 76 -5.49 -63.93 -1.87
CA MET A 76 -5.95 -65.27 -1.48
C MET A 76 -4.78 -66.20 -1.18
N LEU A 77 -4.81 -66.81 0.01
CA LEU A 77 -3.72 -67.65 0.52
C LEU A 77 -4.10 -69.15 0.59
N SER A 78 -5.36 -69.55 0.32
CA SER A 78 -5.84 -70.94 0.31
C SER A 78 -6.80 -71.22 -0.85
N GLU A 79 -6.64 -72.36 -1.53
CA GLU A 79 -7.45 -72.78 -2.70
C GLU A 79 -8.64 -73.71 -2.34
N ASN A 80 -8.83 -74.04 -1.06
CA ASN A 80 -9.66 -75.19 -0.67
C ASN A 80 -11.10 -74.80 -0.24
N ALA A 81 -11.72 -73.89 -0.97
CA ALA A 81 -13.10 -73.49 -0.73
C ALA A 81 -14.12 -74.60 -1.07
N GLY A 82 -14.80 -75.11 -0.04
CA GLY A 82 -15.87 -76.11 -0.14
C GLY A 82 -17.13 -75.58 -0.85
N PHE A 83 -17.38 -74.27 -0.84
CA PHE A 83 -18.64 -73.64 -1.30
C PHE A 83 -18.43 -72.42 -2.24
N ASN A 84 -19.49 -72.01 -2.94
CA ASN A 84 -19.51 -70.88 -3.89
C ASN A 84 -20.05 -69.62 -3.20
N ASN A 85 -19.25 -69.03 -2.32
CA ASN A 85 -19.65 -67.83 -1.59
C ASN A 85 -19.24 -66.58 -2.38
N SER A 86 -19.98 -65.48 -2.20
CA SER A 86 -19.71 -64.20 -2.87
C SER A 86 -18.98 -63.25 -1.92
N LEU A 87 -18.05 -62.45 -2.44
CA LEU A 87 -17.30 -61.44 -1.69
C LEU A 87 -17.80 -60.04 -2.06
N GLY A 88 -17.97 -59.19 -1.06
CA GLY A 88 -18.31 -57.79 -1.24
C GLY A 88 -17.63 -56.86 -0.25
N TYR A 89 -17.71 -55.56 -0.52
CA TYR A 89 -17.34 -54.50 0.41
C TYR A 89 -18.51 -53.56 0.66
N TYR A 90 -18.48 -52.85 1.77
CA TYR A 90 -19.45 -51.83 2.12
C TYR A 90 -18.76 -50.60 2.69
N ILE A 91 -19.35 -49.44 2.44
CA ILE A 91 -18.86 -48.13 2.86
C ILE A 91 -19.86 -47.54 3.86
N LEU A 92 -19.35 -47.05 4.98
CA LEU A 92 -20.12 -46.36 6.00
C LEU A 92 -19.81 -44.88 6.04
N ASP A 93 -20.82 -44.06 6.35
CA ASP A 93 -20.62 -42.66 6.72
C ASP A 93 -20.08 -42.50 8.16
N ASN A 94 -19.87 -41.26 8.59
CA ASN A 94 -19.42 -40.93 9.95
C ASN A 94 -20.40 -41.37 11.07
N ASN A 95 -21.65 -41.66 10.74
CA ASN A 95 -22.68 -42.10 11.68
C ASN A 95 -22.85 -43.63 11.70
N GLY A 96 -22.13 -44.35 10.85
CA GLY A 96 -22.25 -45.80 10.68
C GLY A 96 -23.40 -46.22 9.76
N GLU A 97 -23.97 -45.31 8.96
CA GLU A 97 -24.97 -45.64 7.93
C GLU A 97 -24.29 -46.11 6.64
N ILE A 98 -24.86 -47.15 6.00
CA ILE A 98 -24.32 -47.71 4.76
C ILE A 98 -24.58 -46.75 3.59
N LEU A 99 -23.51 -46.24 2.98
CA LEU A 99 -23.56 -45.40 1.78
C LEU A 99 -23.60 -46.25 0.50
N SER A 100 -22.81 -47.32 0.47
CA SER A 100 -22.71 -48.23 -0.66
C SER A 100 -22.35 -49.63 -0.19
N ALA A 101 -22.83 -50.65 -0.90
CA ALA A 101 -22.39 -52.02 -0.73
C ALA A 101 -22.39 -52.72 -2.08
N VAL A 102 -21.31 -53.43 -2.38
CA VAL A 102 -21.06 -54.00 -3.71
C VAL A 102 -20.55 -55.42 -3.58
N ILE A 103 -21.13 -56.35 -4.35
CA ILE A 103 -20.55 -57.67 -4.59
C ILE A 103 -19.49 -57.53 -5.68
N VAL A 104 -18.24 -57.81 -5.33
CA VAL A 104 -17.08 -57.70 -6.24
C VAL A 104 -16.74 -59.02 -6.93
N ASP A 105 -17.22 -60.15 -6.39
CA ASP A 105 -17.04 -61.46 -7.02
C ASP A 105 -18.25 -62.36 -6.74
N ASP A 106 -18.82 -62.95 -7.79
CA ASP A 106 -20.02 -63.78 -7.71
C ASP A 106 -19.80 -65.11 -7.00
N SER A 107 -18.61 -65.70 -7.12
CA SER A 107 -18.26 -66.99 -6.52
C SER A 107 -16.74 -67.12 -6.48
N TYR A 108 -16.15 -66.88 -5.30
CA TYR A 108 -14.69 -66.84 -5.20
C TYR A 108 -14.01 -68.19 -5.45
N LYS A 109 -14.79 -69.28 -5.61
CA LYS A 109 -14.29 -70.56 -6.13
C LYS A 109 -13.73 -70.47 -7.56
N HIS A 110 -14.21 -69.51 -8.36
CA HIS A 110 -13.62 -69.21 -9.67
C HIS A 110 -12.22 -68.60 -9.53
N LEU A 111 -11.99 -67.82 -8.46
CA LEU A 111 -10.70 -67.22 -8.13
C LEU A 111 -9.66 -68.29 -7.73
N ALA A 112 -10.08 -69.33 -7.02
CA ALA A 112 -9.20 -70.42 -6.57
C ALA A 112 -8.80 -71.46 -7.65
N ASN A 113 -9.44 -71.47 -8.83
CA ASN A 113 -9.26 -72.53 -9.86
C ASN A 113 -8.53 -72.06 -11.14
N GLN A 114 -7.90 -70.88 -11.15
CA GLN A 114 -7.11 -70.43 -12.30
C GLN A 114 -5.77 -71.19 -12.41
N PRO A 115 -5.28 -71.51 -13.62
CA PRO A 115 -4.04 -72.29 -13.79
C PRO A 115 -2.82 -71.50 -13.28
N ALA A 116 -1.91 -72.18 -12.55
CA ALA A 116 -0.74 -71.60 -11.89
C ALA A 116 0.25 -70.77 -12.75
N SER A 117 0.07 -70.72 -14.08
CA SER A 117 0.80 -69.82 -14.98
C SER A 117 0.21 -68.41 -15.06
N GLU A 118 -0.97 -68.20 -14.49
CA GLU A 118 -1.66 -66.92 -14.28
C GLU A 118 -1.91 -66.73 -12.76
N ASN A 119 -0.91 -67.03 -11.92
CA ASN A 119 -0.98 -66.75 -10.47
C ASN A 119 -1.06 -65.23 -10.23
N VAL A 120 -2.27 -64.69 -10.31
CA VAL A 120 -2.64 -63.35 -9.87
C VAL A 120 -3.48 -63.54 -8.61
N ASN A 121 -2.84 -63.99 -7.52
CA ASN A 121 -3.49 -64.06 -6.21
C ASN A 121 -3.61 -62.66 -5.56
N GLU A 122 -3.46 -61.56 -6.32
CA GLU A 122 -3.54 -60.17 -5.85
C GLU A 122 -4.52 -59.44 -6.77
N TRP A 123 -5.62 -58.96 -6.20
CA TRP A 123 -6.69 -58.24 -6.90
C TRP A 123 -6.74 -56.83 -6.36
N ASN A 124 -6.55 -55.85 -7.24
CA ASN A 124 -6.64 -54.44 -6.90
C ASN A 124 -7.96 -53.89 -7.46
N ILE A 125 -8.79 -53.33 -6.59
CA ILE A 125 -10.08 -52.76 -6.92
C ILE A 125 -10.08 -51.30 -6.45
N GLU A 126 -10.14 -50.37 -7.39
CA GLU A 126 -10.34 -48.95 -7.09
C GLU A 126 -11.81 -48.71 -6.68
N VAL A 127 -12.00 -48.02 -5.57
CA VAL A 127 -13.30 -47.75 -4.95
C VAL A 127 -13.45 -46.26 -4.68
N ASP A 128 -14.49 -45.66 -5.26
CA ASP A 128 -14.97 -44.32 -4.88
C ASP A 128 -15.56 -44.40 -3.47
N THR A 129 -15.03 -43.60 -2.55
CA THR A 129 -15.45 -43.64 -1.14
C THR A 129 -16.82 -43.01 -0.92
N LEU A 130 -17.32 -42.21 -1.86
CA LEU A 130 -18.56 -41.44 -1.73
C LEU A 130 -18.58 -40.52 -0.49
N GLY A 131 -17.41 -40.10 0.00
CA GLY A 131 -17.26 -39.34 1.25
C GLY A 131 -17.47 -40.17 2.51
N GLY A 132 -17.38 -41.50 2.40
CA GLY A 132 -17.45 -42.43 3.51
C GLY A 132 -16.27 -42.31 4.49
N ALA A 133 -16.52 -42.72 5.73
CA ALA A 133 -15.52 -42.70 6.79
C ALA A 133 -14.89 -44.08 7.01
N GLN A 134 -15.60 -45.15 6.68
CA GLN A 134 -15.14 -46.51 6.92
C GLN A 134 -15.45 -47.44 5.76
N LEU A 135 -14.54 -48.39 5.50
CA LEU A 135 -14.74 -49.46 4.54
C LEU A 135 -14.60 -50.83 5.20
N GLY A 136 -15.60 -51.68 5.05
CA GLY A 136 -15.58 -53.05 5.54
C GLY A 136 -15.82 -54.07 4.43
N PHE A 137 -15.60 -55.34 4.75
CA PHE A 137 -15.82 -56.47 3.85
C PHE A 137 -16.95 -57.36 4.34
N PHE A 138 -17.59 -58.07 3.42
CA PHE A 138 -18.56 -59.09 3.78
C PHE A 138 -18.55 -60.25 2.82
N ILE A 139 -18.89 -61.43 3.34
CA ILE A 139 -19.11 -62.63 2.54
C ILE A 139 -20.57 -63.04 2.61
N VAL A 140 -21.12 -63.55 1.52
CA VAL A 140 -22.47 -64.11 1.50
C VAL A 140 -22.42 -65.60 1.18
N PHE A 141 -23.01 -66.41 2.07
CA PHE A 141 -23.02 -67.86 1.93
C PHE A 141 -24.12 -68.30 0.98
N ALA A 142 -23.74 -68.89 -0.15
CA ALA A 142 -24.67 -69.51 -1.08
C ALA A 142 -24.41 -71.01 -1.15
N GLY A 143 -25.15 -71.80 -0.35
CA GLY A 143 -25.05 -73.25 -0.34
C GLY A 143 -25.29 -73.84 -1.74
N HIS A 144 -24.25 -74.42 -2.35
CA HIS A 144 -24.25 -75.17 -3.62
C HIS A 144 -24.82 -74.45 -4.88
N ASN A 145 -25.17 -73.16 -4.83
CA ASN A 145 -25.74 -72.39 -5.95
C ASN A 145 -24.68 -71.50 -6.67
N LEU A 146 -25.05 -70.86 -7.79
CA LEU A 146 -24.17 -70.05 -8.65
C LEU A 146 -23.78 -68.66 -8.08
N GLY A 147 -23.83 -68.45 -6.75
CA GLY A 147 -23.48 -67.17 -6.13
C GLY A 147 -24.48 -66.01 -6.33
N PHE A 148 -24.09 -64.81 -5.92
CA PHE A 148 -24.78 -63.53 -6.17
C PHE A 148 -24.32 -62.89 -7.49
N VAL A 149 -25.10 -61.97 -8.04
CA VAL A 149 -24.66 -61.20 -9.21
C VAL A 149 -23.71 -60.10 -8.74
N GLU A 150 -22.55 -59.95 -9.40
CA GLU A 150 -21.63 -58.81 -9.20
C GLU A 150 -22.36 -57.47 -9.42
N GLY A 151 -22.08 -56.50 -8.54
CA GLY A 151 -22.66 -55.16 -8.58
C GLY A 151 -23.22 -54.68 -7.24
N GLU A 152 -23.83 -53.49 -7.25
CA GLU A 152 -24.44 -52.86 -6.08
C GLU A 152 -25.53 -53.74 -5.47
N VAL A 153 -25.57 -53.81 -4.14
CA VAL A 153 -26.57 -54.54 -3.37
C VAL A 153 -27.10 -53.72 -2.20
N ASP A 154 -28.38 -53.89 -1.89
CA ASP A 154 -29.00 -53.25 -0.72
C ASP A 154 -28.72 -54.08 0.54
N ILE A 155 -28.18 -53.46 1.58
CA ILE A 155 -27.98 -54.09 2.89
C ILE A 155 -28.96 -53.49 3.90
N ALA A 156 -29.86 -54.32 4.45
CA ALA A 156 -30.87 -53.88 5.42
C ALA A 156 -30.62 -54.47 6.81
N LEU A 157 -30.55 -53.60 7.82
CA LEU A 157 -30.46 -53.97 9.23
C LEU A 157 -31.85 -54.36 9.80
N ARG A 158 -31.94 -55.49 10.50
CA ARG A 158 -33.16 -55.91 11.24
C ARG A 158 -33.14 -55.45 12.70
N GLU A 159 -34.28 -55.63 13.40
CA GLU A 159 -34.50 -55.27 14.83
C GLU A 159 -33.48 -55.83 15.85
N ASN A 160 -32.48 -56.62 15.43
CA ASN A 160 -31.40 -57.17 16.26
C ASN A 160 -29.99 -56.87 15.68
N ASN A 161 -29.81 -55.79 14.90
CA ASN A 161 -28.55 -55.40 14.22
C ASN A 161 -27.98 -56.39 13.20
N THR A 162 -28.70 -57.46 12.85
CA THR A 162 -28.27 -58.37 11.78
C THR A 162 -28.58 -57.77 10.42
N ALA A 163 -27.55 -57.54 9.60
CA ALA A 163 -27.70 -57.08 8.23
C ALA A 163 -28.07 -58.22 7.25
N LEU A 164 -28.82 -57.89 6.19
CA LEU A 164 -29.23 -58.80 5.13
C LEU A 164 -29.08 -58.15 3.77
N VAL A 165 -28.55 -58.91 2.81
CA VAL A 165 -28.49 -58.51 1.40
C VAL A 165 -29.87 -58.71 0.75
N GLN A 166 -30.45 -57.65 0.18
CA GLN A 166 -31.78 -57.66 -0.45
C GLN A 166 -31.66 -57.62 -1.99
N GLN A 167 -31.16 -58.70 -2.62
CA GLN A 167 -31.13 -58.81 -4.09
C GLN A 167 -31.43 -60.22 -4.63
N PRO A 168 -31.90 -60.36 -5.89
CA PRO A 168 -32.21 -61.64 -6.50
C PRO A 168 -30.95 -62.46 -6.86
N HIS A 169 -30.88 -63.70 -6.35
CA HIS A 169 -29.83 -64.68 -6.64
C HIS A 169 -29.95 -65.28 -8.06
N ARG A 170 -28.84 -65.80 -8.63
CA ARG A 170 -28.89 -66.78 -9.74
C ARG A 170 -29.39 -68.13 -9.23
N VAL A 171 -30.68 -68.40 -9.34
CA VAL A 171 -31.26 -69.73 -9.05
C VAL A 171 -31.78 -70.41 -10.31
N GLU A 172 -31.27 -71.61 -10.63
CA GLU A 172 -32.03 -72.61 -11.41
C GLU A 172 -33.17 -73.13 -10.52
N ASN A 173 -34.30 -72.41 -10.53
CA ASN A 173 -35.56 -72.70 -9.82
C ASN A 173 -35.66 -72.30 -8.33
N GLY A 174 -36.14 -71.08 -8.09
CA GLY A 174 -36.93 -70.73 -6.88
C GLY A 174 -36.21 -69.88 -5.83
N TRP A 175 -36.92 -68.85 -5.35
CA TRP A 175 -36.45 -67.88 -4.35
C TRP A 175 -36.12 -68.55 -3.01
N ALA A 176 -34.89 -68.37 -2.51
CA ALA A 176 -34.51 -68.66 -1.13
C ALA A 176 -34.76 -67.40 -0.27
N PRO A 177 -35.47 -67.48 0.86
CA PRO A 177 -35.63 -66.34 1.76
C PRO A 177 -34.54 -66.34 2.84
N ASN A 178 -33.75 -65.25 2.88
CA ASN A 178 -32.85 -64.83 3.96
C ASN A 178 -31.41 -65.42 3.97
N ASP A 179 -30.61 -65.13 2.95
CA ASP A 179 -29.17 -65.40 3.01
C ASP A 179 -28.49 -64.34 3.89
N ARG A 180 -27.84 -64.81 4.95
CA ARG A 180 -27.24 -63.96 5.99
C ARG A 180 -25.77 -63.70 5.63
N PRO A 181 -25.38 -62.48 5.23
CA PRO A 181 -23.97 -62.14 5.09
C PRO A 181 -23.24 -62.21 6.44
N SER A 182 -21.94 -62.47 6.39
CA SER A 182 -21.02 -62.20 7.51
C SER A 182 -20.17 -60.99 7.15
N PHE A 183 -20.13 -60.00 8.04
CA PHE A 183 -19.38 -58.76 7.89
C PHE A 183 -18.06 -58.83 8.66
N SER A 184 -17.12 -57.98 8.26
CA SER A 184 -15.87 -57.75 8.99
C SER A 184 -16.13 -57.07 10.33
N ASP A 185 -17.15 -56.20 10.37
CA ASP A 185 -17.65 -55.62 11.61
C ASP A 185 -18.47 -56.66 12.40
N PRO A 186 -17.95 -57.14 13.54
CA PRO A 186 -18.64 -58.16 14.34
C PRO A 186 -19.98 -57.66 14.91
N SER A 187 -20.16 -56.34 15.05
CA SER A 187 -21.41 -55.76 15.58
C SER A 187 -22.58 -55.87 14.61
N LEU A 188 -22.30 -56.06 13.31
CA LEU A 188 -23.29 -56.31 12.27
C LEU A 188 -23.66 -57.80 12.16
N ASN A 189 -22.88 -58.66 12.82
CA ASN A 189 -23.09 -60.11 12.87
C ASN A 189 -24.02 -60.48 14.05
N GLY A 190 -24.91 -61.44 13.84
CA GLY A 190 -25.86 -61.90 14.88
C GLY A 190 -25.18 -62.69 16.01
N TRP A 191 -25.97 -63.12 17.00
CA TRP A 191 -25.46 -63.83 18.18
C TRP A 191 -24.88 -65.20 17.76
N ASP A 192 -23.56 -65.39 17.95
CA ASP A 192 -22.77 -66.60 17.63
C ASP A 192 -22.47 -66.85 16.13
N PHE A 193 -22.26 -65.81 15.31
CA PHE A 193 -21.84 -66.00 13.92
C PHE A 193 -20.69 -65.07 13.52
N GLU A 194 -19.46 -65.39 13.94
CA GLU A 194 -18.24 -64.72 13.47
C GLU A 194 -17.57 -65.61 12.43
N ALA A 195 -17.66 -65.24 11.15
CA ALA A 195 -16.98 -65.95 10.08
C ALA A 195 -15.60 -65.38 9.76
N GLU A 196 -15.17 -64.28 10.38
CA GLU A 196 -13.83 -63.70 10.23
C GLU A 196 -13.02 -63.85 11.51
N ARG A 197 -11.74 -64.20 11.37
CA ARG A 197 -10.75 -64.16 12.45
C ARG A 197 -9.45 -63.55 11.94
N ILE A 198 -8.94 -62.54 12.65
CA ILE A 198 -7.65 -61.93 12.31
C ILE A 198 -6.52 -62.67 13.05
N ILE A 199 -5.51 -63.16 12.31
CA ILE A 199 -4.31 -63.79 12.86
C ILE A 199 -3.11 -63.09 12.23
N ASP A 200 -2.25 -62.48 13.06
CA ASP A 200 -1.04 -61.75 12.61
C ASP A 200 -1.31 -60.71 11.50
N GLY A 201 -2.48 -60.06 11.54
CA GLY A 201 -2.89 -59.03 10.57
C GLY A 201 -3.60 -59.56 9.32
N VAL A 202 -3.73 -60.88 9.16
CA VAL A 202 -4.39 -61.52 8.02
C VAL A 202 -5.81 -61.94 8.40
N SER A 203 -6.79 -61.70 7.52
CA SER A 203 -8.17 -62.13 7.73
C SER A 203 -8.38 -63.59 7.29
N HIS A 204 -8.82 -64.42 8.23
CA HIS A 204 -9.23 -65.80 7.99
C HIS A 204 -10.74 -65.85 7.96
N TRP A 205 -11.30 -66.31 6.85
CA TRP A 205 -12.75 -66.38 6.68
C TRP A 205 -13.22 -67.83 6.69
N GLU A 206 -14.33 -68.14 7.34
CA GLU A 206 -14.93 -69.48 7.30
C GLU A 206 -15.83 -69.60 6.06
N ASP A 207 -15.77 -70.74 5.35
CA ASP A 207 -16.53 -70.94 4.10
C ASP A 207 -17.85 -71.70 4.29
N SER A 208 -18.25 -71.98 5.54
CA SER A 208 -19.27 -72.97 5.87
C SER A 208 -20.73 -72.51 5.67
N THR A 209 -21.63 -73.43 5.32
CA THR A 209 -23.02 -73.15 4.92
C THR A 209 -24.07 -73.24 6.05
N ALA A 210 -23.66 -73.32 7.31
CA ALA A 210 -24.52 -73.89 8.34
C ALA A 210 -25.35 -72.85 9.12
N ALA A 211 -26.47 -72.42 8.55
CA ALA A 211 -27.57 -71.79 9.31
C ALA A 211 -28.25 -72.73 10.36
N SER A 212 -27.67 -73.89 10.73
CA SER A 212 -28.29 -74.82 11.71
C SER A 212 -27.39 -75.88 12.41
N SER A 213 -26.06 -75.80 12.39
CA SER A 213 -25.19 -76.76 13.11
C SER A 213 -24.16 -76.05 14.01
N PRO A 214 -23.87 -76.54 15.23
CA PRO A 214 -22.84 -75.97 16.08
C PRO A 214 -21.45 -76.25 15.46
N ILE A 215 -20.97 -75.23 14.76
CA ILE A 215 -19.59 -74.78 14.60
C ILE A 215 -18.54 -75.81 14.18
N SER A 216 -18.22 -75.78 12.89
CA SER A 216 -16.93 -76.21 12.37
C SER A 216 -15.92 -75.08 12.58
N HIS A 217 -15.53 -74.80 13.83
CA HIS A 217 -14.41 -73.88 14.09
C HIS A 217 -13.05 -74.53 13.72
N ASP A 218 -12.98 -75.30 12.63
CA ASP A 218 -11.72 -75.86 12.15
C ASP A 218 -10.89 -74.83 11.40
N TRP A 219 -11.47 -73.68 11.00
CA TRP A 219 -10.78 -72.51 10.41
C TRP A 219 -9.77 -72.90 9.32
N ASN A 220 -10.06 -73.98 8.59
CA ASN A 220 -9.10 -74.72 7.76
C ASN A 220 -9.22 -74.41 6.26
N ASP A 221 -10.20 -73.62 5.84
CA ASP A 221 -10.64 -73.66 4.44
C ASP A 221 -10.43 -72.33 3.65
N LEU A 222 -10.58 -71.12 4.23
CA LEU A 222 -10.36 -69.85 3.50
C LEU A 222 -9.53 -68.79 4.26
N VAL A 223 -8.54 -68.21 3.58
CA VAL A 223 -7.69 -67.12 4.09
C VAL A 223 -7.62 -66.03 3.03
N ILE A 224 -8.12 -64.85 3.37
CA ILE A 224 -8.11 -63.66 2.52
C ILE A 224 -7.37 -62.57 3.28
N GLU A 225 -6.19 -62.21 2.82
CA GLU A 225 -5.57 -60.98 3.27
C GLU A 225 -6.25 -59.82 2.55
N THR A 226 -6.87 -58.91 3.31
CA THR A 226 -7.41 -57.67 2.75
C THR A 226 -6.63 -56.50 3.31
N SER A 227 -6.18 -55.63 2.42
CA SER A 227 -5.64 -54.32 2.75
C SER A 227 -6.34 -53.26 1.93
N VAL A 228 -6.48 -52.08 2.51
CA VAL A 228 -6.95 -50.88 1.80
C VAL A 228 -5.79 -49.92 1.79
N SER A 229 -5.52 -49.32 0.64
CA SER A 229 -4.51 -48.29 0.49
C SER A 229 -5.08 -47.07 -0.21
N PHE A 230 -4.48 -45.92 0.04
CA PHE A 230 -4.80 -44.69 -0.68
C PHE A 230 -3.52 -43.92 -0.94
N GLU A 231 -3.58 -43.04 -1.94
CA GLU A 231 -2.49 -42.17 -2.32
C GLU A 231 -2.59 -40.87 -1.51
N GLN A 232 -1.52 -40.54 -0.77
CA GLN A 232 -1.41 -39.29 -0.03
C GLN A 232 -0.34 -38.40 -0.66
N GLU A 233 -0.68 -37.15 -0.91
CA GLU A 233 0.25 -36.10 -1.33
C GLU A 233 1.04 -35.57 -0.12
N ILE A 234 2.37 -35.60 -0.21
CA ILE A 234 3.27 -35.05 0.81
C ILE A 234 4.03 -33.86 0.20
N PRO A 235 3.87 -32.63 0.72
CA PRO A 235 4.72 -31.50 0.37
C PRO A 235 6.16 -31.75 0.84
N MET A 236 7.15 -31.53 -0.02
CA MET A 236 8.57 -31.53 0.34
C MET A 236 9.04 -30.11 0.66
N SER A 237 10.19 -29.98 1.34
CA SER A 237 10.90 -28.71 1.51
C SER A 237 12.18 -28.76 0.68
N ASP A 238 12.42 -27.72 -0.12
CA ASP A 238 13.49 -27.62 -1.11
C ASP A 238 14.33 -26.34 -0.92
N ASN A 239 14.74 -26.03 0.32
CA ASN A 239 15.44 -24.77 0.62
C ASN A 239 16.92 -24.86 0.22
N ASP A 240 17.23 -24.38 -0.97
CA ASP A 240 18.53 -24.53 -1.59
C ASP A 240 19.54 -23.46 -1.18
N THR A 241 20.82 -23.84 -1.26
CA THR A 241 21.91 -22.87 -1.22
C THR A 241 22.77 -22.97 -2.47
N ILE A 242 22.74 -21.92 -3.28
CA ILE A 242 23.36 -21.88 -4.61
C ILE A 242 24.53 -20.87 -4.63
N PHE A 243 25.65 -21.25 -5.24
CA PHE A 243 26.82 -20.37 -5.45
C PHE A 243 27.22 -20.39 -6.93
N GLY A 244 27.17 -19.25 -7.64
CA GLY A 244 27.68 -19.11 -9.00
C GLY A 244 29.20 -19.25 -9.03
N GLY A 245 29.91 -18.26 -8.51
CA GLY A 245 31.36 -18.29 -8.34
C GLY A 245 32.07 -17.19 -9.13
N ASN A 246 32.84 -17.56 -10.14
CA ASN A 246 33.41 -16.61 -11.10
C ASN A 246 32.83 -16.89 -12.49
N GLY A 247 32.52 -15.85 -13.25
CA GLY A 247 31.91 -15.98 -14.56
C GLY A 247 30.53 -15.36 -14.56
N ASN A 248 29.92 -15.26 -15.74
CA ASN A 248 28.58 -14.67 -15.83
C ASN A 248 27.52 -15.77 -15.68
N ASP A 249 27.07 -16.02 -14.46
CA ASP A 249 26.24 -17.17 -14.12
C ASP A 249 24.74 -16.88 -14.27
N THR A 250 23.95 -17.94 -14.45
CA THR A 250 22.48 -17.86 -14.38
C THR A 250 21.96 -18.87 -13.35
N LEU A 251 21.32 -18.35 -12.30
CA LEU A 251 20.94 -19.10 -11.10
C LEU A 251 19.42 -19.04 -10.91
N TYR A 252 18.81 -20.17 -10.57
CA TYR A 252 17.37 -20.29 -10.30
C TYR A 252 17.19 -20.99 -8.94
N GLY A 253 16.48 -20.36 -8.00
CA GLY A 253 16.06 -20.95 -6.74
C GLY A 253 15.00 -22.02 -6.96
N GLY A 254 13.76 -21.61 -7.23
CA GLY A 254 12.67 -22.54 -7.51
C GLY A 254 11.40 -22.17 -6.76
N ASP A 255 10.63 -23.16 -6.33
CA ASP A 255 9.50 -22.91 -5.42
C ASP A 255 9.96 -23.34 -4.02
N ASP A 256 10.29 -22.40 -3.11
CA ASP A 256 10.58 -22.56 -1.67
C ASP A 256 11.56 -21.44 -1.22
N ARG A 257 11.94 -21.39 0.07
CA ARG A 257 12.90 -20.40 0.58
C ARG A 257 14.35 -20.77 0.27
N ASP A 258 14.97 -20.02 -0.61
CA ASP A 258 16.33 -20.23 -1.09
C ASP A 258 17.33 -19.18 -0.61
N THR A 259 18.61 -19.50 -0.78
CA THR A 259 19.70 -18.55 -0.59
C THR A 259 20.71 -18.67 -1.72
N ILE A 260 20.83 -17.61 -2.53
CA ILE A 260 21.59 -17.62 -3.78
C ILE A 260 22.69 -16.55 -3.75
N TYR A 261 23.90 -16.93 -4.19
CA TYR A 261 25.05 -16.04 -4.32
C TYR A 261 25.57 -16.09 -5.76
N GLY A 262 25.53 -14.97 -6.49
CA GLY A 262 26.13 -14.80 -7.81
C GLY A 262 27.65 -14.96 -7.75
N GLY A 263 28.34 -13.98 -7.18
CA GLY A 263 29.77 -14.05 -6.91
C GLY A 263 30.55 -12.91 -7.55
N ASN A 264 31.35 -13.22 -8.57
CA ASN A 264 32.10 -12.23 -9.33
C ASN A 264 31.69 -12.30 -10.80
N ASP A 265 31.82 -11.15 -11.47
CA ASP A 265 31.38 -10.92 -12.84
C ASP A 265 29.84 -10.81 -12.91
N ASN A 266 29.26 -10.71 -14.11
CA ASN A 266 27.87 -10.26 -14.24
C ASN A 266 26.89 -11.43 -14.23
N ASP A 267 26.14 -11.55 -13.15
CA ASP A 267 25.25 -12.68 -12.88
C ASP A 267 23.78 -12.37 -13.17
N THR A 268 22.97 -13.42 -13.31
CA THR A 268 21.51 -13.33 -13.37
C THR A 268 20.90 -14.32 -12.39
N ILE A 269 20.07 -13.84 -11.47
CA ILE A 269 19.53 -14.61 -10.36
C ILE A 269 18.01 -14.47 -10.35
N TYR A 270 17.32 -15.61 -10.23
CA TYR A 270 15.88 -15.70 -10.01
C TYR A 270 15.63 -16.45 -8.70
N GLY A 271 14.92 -15.83 -7.76
CA GLY A 271 14.50 -16.43 -6.49
C GLY A 271 13.43 -17.48 -6.75
N GLY A 272 12.24 -17.01 -7.12
CA GLY A 272 11.12 -17.86 -7.50
C GLY A 272 9.93 -17.65 -6.55
N ASP A 273 9.26 -18.72 -6.16
CA ASP A 273 8.15 -18.61 -5.19
C ASP A 273 8.69 -18.72 -3.75
N ASP A 274 7.98 -18.11 -2.79
CA ASP A 274 8.33 -18.00 -1.36
C ASP A 274 9.46 -17.01 -1.05
N ARG A 275 9.78 -16.84 0.24
CA ARG A 275 10.75 -15.84 0.70
C ARG A 275 12.17 -16.30 0.45
N ASP A 276 12.91 -15.56 -0.37
CA ASP A 276 14.28 -15.84 -0.77
C ASP A 276 15.30 -14.84 -0.24
N THR A 277 16.58 -15.17 -0.42
CA THR A 277 17.69 -14.24 -0.18
C THR A 277 18.72 -14.33 -1.31
N LEU A 278 18.90 -13.23 -2.03
CA LEU A 278 19.70 -13.13 -3.25
C LEU A 278 20.86 -12.15 -3.03
N TYR A 279 22.07 -12.56 -3.43
CA TYR A 279 23.26 -11.72 -3.41
C TYR A 279 23.91 -11.71 -4.80
N GLY A 280 24.01 -10.55 -5.46
CA GLY A 280 24.71 -10.38 -6.75
C GLY A 280 26.21 -10.58 -6.58
N GLY A 281 26.86 -9.66 -5.88
CA GLY A 281 28.28 -9.76 -5.55
C GLY A 281 29.10 -8.64 -6.17
N ASN A 282 30.09 -8.97 -7.00
CA ASN A 282 30.81 -7.97 -7.79
C ASN A 282 30.45 -8.17 -9.26
N GLY A 283 30.11 -7.12 -9.98
CA GLY A 283 29.66 -7.23 -11.36
C GLY A 283 28.48 -6.31 -11.58
N ASN A 284 27.96 -6.30 -12.80
CA ASN A 284 26.66 -5.67 -13.06
C ASN A 284 25.64 -6.79 -13.16
N ASP A 285 24.89 -7.01 -12.10
CA ASP A 285 24.06 -8.18 -11.86
C ASP A 285 22.58 -7.89 -12.14
N TYR A 286 21.82 -8.95 -12.41
CA TYR A 286 20.37 -8.92 -12.59
C TYR A 286 19.70 -9.84 -11.57
N LEU A 287 18.97 -9.28 -10.61
CA LEU A 287 18.30 -10.03 -9.55
C LEU A 287 16.78 -9.87 -9.64
N HIS A 288 16.06 -10.99 -9.60
CA HIS A 288 14.60 -11.06 -9.54
C HIS A 288 14.18 -11.88 -8.31
N GLY A 289 13.41 -11.28 -7.40
CA GLY A 289 12.79 -11.98 -6.25
C GLY A 289 11.70 -12.95 -6.72
N ASP A 290 10.87 -12.48 -7.66
CA ASP A 290 9.68 -13.15 -8.19
C ASP A 290 8.49 -13.06 -7.20
N ALA A 291 8.06 -14.14 -6.53
CA ALA A 291 6.87 -14.13 -5.70
C ALA A 291 7.19 -14.47 -4.24
N GLY A 292 7.22 -13.50 -3.35
CA GLY A 292 7.66 -13.73 -1.98
C GLY A 292 7.95 -12.43 -1.25
N ASP A 293 8.21 -12.50 0.06
CA ASP A 293 8.78 -11.33 0.76
C ASP A 293 10.31 -11.50 0.74
N ASP A 294 10.99 -11.00 -0.27
CA ASP A 294 12.37 -11.34 -0.59
C ASP A 294 13.41 -10.36 -0.05
N ALA A 295 14.66 -10.80 -0.01
CA ALA A 295 15.80 -9.96 0.32
C ALA A 295 16.84 -9.99 -0.80
N LEU A 296 17.01 -8.87 -1.50
CA LEU A 296 17.92 -8.73 -2.64
C LEU A 296 19.04 -7.74 -2.30
N ILE A 297 20.30 -8.13 -2.55
CA ILE A 297 21.47 -7.28 -2.36
C ILE A 297 22.33 -7.35 -3.62
N GLY A 298 22.48 -6.23 -4.32
CA GLY A 298 23.22 -6.11 -5.58
C GLY A 298 24.71 -6.29 -5.35
N GLY A 299 25.30 -5.36 -4.62
CA GLY A 299 26.70 -5.42 -4.21
C GLY A 299 27.53 -4.33 -4.88
N ALA A 300 28.48 -4.70 -5.74
CA ALA A 300 29.37 -3.75 -6.36
C ALA A 300 29.28 -3.81 -7.89
N GLY A 301 28.93 -2.69 -8.52
CA GLY A 301 28.74 -2.51 -9.95
C GLY A 301 27.34 -1.94 -10.21
N ASP A 302 27.01 -1.69 -11.48
CA ASP A 302 25.69 -1.10 -11.79
C ASP A 302 24.67 -2.23 -11.98
N ASP A 303 23.87 -2.49 -10.94
CA ASP A 303 22.97 -3.63 -10.81
C ASP A 303 21.52 -3.31 -11.21
N VAL A 304 20.75 -4.34 -11.55
CA VAL A 304 19.30 -4.24 -11.78
C VAL A 304 18.58 -5.23 -10.88
N LEU A 305 17.77 -4.72 -9.96
CA LEU A 305 17.10 -5.50 -8.92
C LEU A 305 15.58 -5.32 -9.02
N SER A 306 14.83 -6.42 -8.96
CA SER A 306 13.36 -6.43 -8.99
C SER A 306 12.83 -7.34 -7.88
N GLY A 307 12.02 -6.80 -6.97
CA GLY A 307 11.33 -7.58 -5.92
C GLY A 307 10.16 -8.38 -6.49
N ASP A 308 9.39 -7.76 -7.38
CA ASP A 308 8.23 -8.31 -8.07
C ASP A 308 6.95 -8.39 -7.19
N GLU A 309 6.50 -9.56 -6.71
CA GLU A 309 5.31 -9.66 -5.83
C GLU A 309 5.69 -9.93 -4.38
N GLY A 310 5.23 -9.12 -3.43
CA GLY A 310 5.39 -9.30 -1.99
C GLY A 310 6.04 -8.09 -1.33
N ASN A 311 6.41 -8.17 -0.06
CA ASN A 311 7.01 -7.04 0.67
C ASN A 311 8.53 -7.24 0.76
N ASP A 312 9.25 -6.57 -0.12
CA ASP A 312 10.64 -6.86 -0.38
C ASP A 312 11.60 -5.92 0.34
N TYR A 313 12.81 -6.41 0.58
CA TYR A 313 13.94 -5.64 1.08
C TYR A 313 15.06 -5.65 0.04
N ILE A 314 15.30 -4.52 -0.61
CA ILE A 314 16.22 -4.41 -1.73
C ILE A 314 17.31 -3.36 -1.47
N VAL A 315 18.57 -3.74 -1.70
CA VAL A 315 19.74 -2.88 -1.51
C VAL A 315 20.64 -2.92 -2.75
N GLY A 316 20.93 -1.76 -3.33
CA GLY A 316 21.88 -1.61 -4.45
C GLY A 316 23.34 -1.80 -4.03
N ASP A 317 23.75 -1.09 -2.97
CA ASP A 317 25.12 -0.98 -2.42
C ASP A 317 26.00 0.04 -3.17
N ALA A 318 26.83 -0.35 -4.13
CA ALA A 318 27.79 0.55 -4.76
C ALA A 318 27.77 0.44 -6.28
N GLY A 319 27.41 1.52 -6.95
CA GLY A 319 27.23 1.57 -8.39
C GLY A 319 25.96 2.35 -8.72
N ASN A 320 25.68 2.56 -10.00
CA ASN A 320 24.46 3.27 -10.39
C ASN A 320 23.35 2.24 -10.61
N ASP A 321 22.61 1.93 -9.55
CA ASP A 321 21.69 0.80 -9.53
C ASP A 321 20.31 1.18 -10.01
N THR A 322 19.59 0.20 -10.58
CA THR A 322 18.17 0.32 -10.89
C THR A 322 17.39 -0.66 -10.03
N ILE A 323 16.59 -0.14 -9.10
CA ILE A 323 15.86 -0.91 -8.11
C ILE A 323 14.35 -0.74 -8.34
N ASN A 324 13.65 -1.87 -8.41
CA ASN A 324 12.21 -1.94 -8.60
C ASN A 324 11.60 -2.80 -7.48
N GLY A 325 10.80 -2.21 -6.59
CA GLY A 325 10.09 -2.93 -5.52
C GLY A 325 9.04 -3.86 -6.12
N GLY A 326 7.96 -3.28 -6.63
CA GLY A 326 6.93 -4.03 -7.35
C GLY A 326 5.60 -3.93 -6.63
N ALA A 327 5.04 -5.06 -6.20
CA ALA A 327 3.74 -5.10 -5.57
C ALA A 327 3.83 -5.52 -4.10
N GLY A 328 3.65 -4.58 -3.19
CA GLY A 328 3.66 -4.79 -1.74
C GLY A 328 4.27 -3.59 -1.05
N ASP A 329 4.36 -3.61 0.28
CA ASP A 329 4.98 -2.52 1.04
C ASP A 329 6.51 -2.74 1.10
N ASP A 330 7.26 -2.17 0.17
CA ASP A 330 8.68 -2.46 -0.07
C ASP A 330 9.64 -1.52 0.68
N SER A 331 10.88 -1.97 0.86
CA SER A 331 11.98 -1.19 1.43
C SER A 331 13.19 -1.20 0.51
N LEU A 332 13.45 -0.07 -0.17
CA LEU A 332 14.46 0.08 -1.20
C LEU A 332 15.56 1.05 -0.75
N ASN A 333 16.83 0.69 -0.99
CA ASN A 333 17.98 1.52 -0.62
C ASN A 333 19.09 1.47 -1.68
N GLY A 334 19.37 2.60 -2.34
CA GLY A 334 20.43 2.72 -3.35
C GLY A 334 21.83 2.68 -2.72
N LEU A 335 22.01 3.49 -1.67
CA LEU A 335 23.22 3.73 -0.89
C LEU A 335 24.25 4.66 -1.53
N ALA A 336 24.98 4.26 -2.56
CA ALA A 336 26.10 5.07 -3.06
C ALA A 336 26.14 5.10 -4.59
N ASP A 337 26.53 6.27 -5.12
CA ASP A 337 26.49 6.64 -6.54
C ASP A 337 25.05 6.95 -7.01
N ASP A 338 24.83 7.24 -8.30
CA ASP A 338 23.56 7.81 -8.78
C ASP A 338 22.53 6.70 -9.08
N ASP A 339 21.51 6.55 -8.24
CA ASP A 339 20.56 5.43 -8.28
C ASP A 339 19.18 5.78 -8.85
N LEU A 340 18.46 4.76 -9.33
CA LEU A 340 17.07 4.85 -9.80
C LEU A 340 16.17 3.85 -9.06
N LEU A 341 15.25 4.36 -8.23
CA LEU A 341 14.38 3.55 -7.37
C LEU A 341 12.89 3.73 -7.73
N PHE A 342 12.16 2.63 -7.84
CA PHE A 342 10.70 2.59 -8.06
C PHE A 342 10.01 1.72 -6.99
N GLY A 343 9.11 2.29 -6.19
CA GLY A 343 8.26 1.52 -5.26
C GLY A 343 7.16 0.75 -6.00
N ASN A 344 6.42 1.48 -6.84
CA ASN A 344 5.25 1.05 -7.62
C ASN A 344 3.96 0.96 -6.84
N THR A 345 3.59 -0.18 -6.25
CA THR A 345 2.26 -0.30 -5.60
C THR A 345 2.42 -0.83 -4.19
N GLY A 346 1.85 -0.12 -3.21
CA GLY A 346 2.04 -0.41 -1.80
C GLY A 346 2.53 0.85 -1.09
N ASN A 347 2.74 0.77 0.23
CA ASN A 347 3.27 1.89 1.00
C ASN A 347 4.77 1.69 1.21
N ASP A 348 5.54 2.25 0.29
CA ASP A 348 6.94 1.93 0.11
C ASP A 348 7.85 2.85 0.92
N ARG A 349 9.08 2.39 1.16
CA ARG A 349 10.15 3.18 1.80
C ARG A 349 11.37 3.19 0.89
N LEU A 350 11.69 4.35 0.33
CA LEU A 350 12.79 4.54 -0.61
C LEU A 350 13.85 5.46 -0.01
N SER A 351 15.12 5.06 -0.15
CA SER A 351 16.28 5.87 0.23
C SER A 351 17.30 5.87 -0.91
N GLY A 352 17.63 7.05 -1.45
CA GLY A 352 18.66 7.22 -2.48
C GLY A 352 20.05 6.97 -1.92
N GLY A 353 20.54 7.90 -1.08
CA GLY A 353 21.82 7.73 -0.39
C GLY A 353 22.80 8.83 -0.74
N ASP A 354 24.01 8.48 -1.16
CA ASP A 354 25.02 9.40 -1.68
C ASP A 354 24.97 9.39 -3.21
N GLY A 355 24.59 10.45 -3.90
CA GLY A 355 24.48 10.43 -5.36
C GLY A 355 23.46 11.43 -5.86
N ALA A 356 23.30 11.59 -7.17
CA ALA A 356 22.15 12.31 -7.72
C ALA A 356 21.06 11.29 -8.12
N ASP A 357 20.14 11.04 -7.19
CA ASP A 357 19.22 9.91 -7.27
C ASP A 357 17.87 10.29 -7.90
N GLU A 358 17.19 9.32 -8.53
CA GLU A 358 15.79 9.45 -8.95
C GLU A 358 14.92 8.42 -8.20
N LEU A 359 13.97 8.91 -7.40
CA LEU A 359 13.06 8.09 -6.59
C LEU A 359 11.62 8.31 -7.02
N ARG A 360 10.85 7.23 -7.17
CA ARG A 360 9.41 7.25 -7.44
C ARG A 360 8.66 6.32 -6.49
N GLY A 361 7.77 6.88 -5.67
CA GLY A 361 6.90 6.14 -4.75
C GLY A 361 5.93 5.25 -5.52
N GLY A 362 4.91 5.87 -6.13
CA GLY A 362 3.97 5.18 -7.00
C GLY A 362 2.53 5.30 -6.50
N ASP A 363 1.87 4.18 -6.25
CA ASP A 363 0.52 4.10 -5.68
C ASP A 363 0.60 3.63 -4.22
N GLY A 364 0.25 4.50 -3.26
CA GLY A 364 0.22 4.20 -1.83
C GLY A 364 0.73 5.39 -1.01
N ASP A 365 0.69 5.32 0.31
CA ASP A 365 1.23 6.39 1.15
C ASP A 365 2.74 6.16 1.39
N ASP A 366 3.59 6.75 0.56
CA ASP A 366 5.02 6.42 0.46
C ASP A 366 5.92 7.29 1.34
N VAL A 367 7.13 6.79 1.63
CA VAL A 367 8.19 7.55 2.32
C VAL A 367 9.47 7.55 1.48
N LEU A 368 9.85 8.72 0.99
CA LEU A 368 11.02 8.92 0.14
C LEU A 368 12.07 9.81 0.85
N ASN A 369 13.34 9.43 0.73
CA ASN A 369 14.48 10.22 1.19
C ASN A 369 15.58 10.24 0.12
N GLY A 370 15.90 11.42 -0.43
CA GLY A 370 16.93 11.60 -1.46
C GLY A 370 18.32 11.31 -0.90
N GLY A 371 18.72 12.07 0.12
CA GLY A 371 19.98 11.85 0.81
C GLY A 371 20.96 12.98 0.54
N ASN A 372 22.17 12.65 0.07
CA ASN A 372 23.19 13.62 -0.29
C ASN A 372 23.28 13.67 -1.82
N GLY A 373 22.94 14.80 -2.44
CA GLY A 373 22.71 14.72 -3.86
C GLY A 373 22.25 15.98 -4.54
N ALA A 374 21.59 15.78 -5.66
CA ALA A 374 20.76 16.77 -6.31
C ALA A 374 19.66 15.94 -6.95
N ASP A 375 18.69 15.60 -6.13
CA ASP A 375 17.84 14.43 -6.32
C ASP A 375 16.55 14.81 -7.02
N LEU A 376 15.90 13.80 -7.60
CA LEU A 376 14.62 13.93 -8.28
C LEU A 376 13.61 12.97 -7.66
N LEU A 377 12.68 13.50 -6.89
CA LEU A 377 11.75 12.71 -6.08
C LEU A 377 10.29 12.91 -6.53
N PHE A 378 9.56 11.81 -6.67
CA PHE A 378 8.14 11.79 -6.98
C PHE A 378 7.37 10.92 -5.97
N GLY A 379 6.45 11.49 -5.20
CA GLY A 379 5.51 10.72 -4.36
C GLY A 379 4.49 9.95 -5.21
N ASP A 380 3.95 10.62 -6.24
CA ASP A 380 2.94 10.12 -7.18
C ASP A 380 1.51 10.07 -6.63
N ASN A 381 0.93 8.94 -6.24
CA ASN A 381 -0.46 8.85 -5.75
C ASN A 381 -0.47 8.35 -4.30
N GLY A 382 -0.84 9.19 -3.35
CA GLY A 382 -0.67 8.86 -1.95
C GLY A 382 -0.78 10.07 -1.05
N ASN A 383 -0.72 9.88 0.25
CA ASN A 383 -0.34 10.96 1.16
C ASN A 383 1.12 10.72 1.51
N ASP A 384 2.02 11.30 0.73
CA ASP A 384 3.42 10.93 0.73
C ASP A 384 4.24 11.79 1.70
N LEU A 385 5.31 11.22 2.24
CA LEU A 385 6.36 11.97 2.93
C LEU A 385 7.62 11.93 2.08
N VAL A 386 8.00 13.08 1.51
CA VAL A 386 9.19 13.20 0.66
C VAL A 386 10.20 14.16 1.26
N VAL A 387 11.44 13.72 1.39
CA VAL A 387 12.56 14.48 1.97
C VAL A 387 13.71 14.53 0.96
N GLY A 388 14.14 15.72 0.53
CA GLY A 388 15.32 15.91 -0.32
C GLY A 388 16.63 15.70 0.45
N ALA A 389 16.73 16.33 1.61
CA ALA A 389 17.84 16.29 2.58
C ALA A 389 19.01 17.21 2.24
N GLN A 390 20.06 16.79 1.55
CA GLN A 390 21.22 17.63 1.22
C GLN A 390 21.35 17.69 -0.30
N GLY A 391 21.30 18.87 -0.90
CA GLY A 391 21.32 18.95 -2.36
C GLY A 391 20.43 20.04 -2.90
N ASN A 392 20.56 20.36 -4.20
CA ASN A 392 19.51 21.17 -4.83
C ASN A 392 18.53 20.20 -5.49
N ASP A 393 17.44 19.91 -4.80
CA ASP A 393 16.55 18.81 -5.12
C ASP A 393 15.32 19.29 -5.90
N ARG A 394 14.67 18.33 -6.56
CA ARG A 394 13.38 18.53 -7.21
C ARG A 394 12.36 17.55 -6.67
N ILE A 395 11.34 18.08 -6.03
CA ILE A 395 10.38 17.29 -5.28
C ILE A 395 8.97 17.50 -5.84
N PHE A 396 8.28 16.41 -6.14
CA PHE A 396 6.91 16.41 -6.63
C PHE A 396 6.08 15.49 -5.71
N GLY A 397 5.08 16.04 -5.01
CA GLY A 397 4.14 15.28 -4.18
C GLY A 397 3.25 14.40 -5.07
N GLY A 398 2.38 15.02 -5.85
CA GLY A 398 1.54 14.32 -6.82
C GLY A 398 0.07 14.47 -6.50
N LYS A 399 -0.63 13.38 -6.20
CA LYS A 399 -2.04 13.39 -5.76
C LYS A 399 -2.15 12.90 -4.33
N GLY A 400 -2.93 13.61 -3.53
CA GLY A 400 -3.21 13.33 -2.13
C GLY A 400 -2.60 14.44 -1.28
N ASN A 401 -2.64 14.28 0.04
CA ASN A 401 -2.19 15.34 0.94
C ASN A 401 -0.75 15.07 1.35
N ASP A 402 0.19 15.67 0.64
CA ASP A 402 1.60 15.34 0.74
C ASP A 402 2.34 16.21 1.76
N THR A 403 3.44 15.69 2.30
CA THR A 403 4.40 16.44 3.12
C THR A 403 5.77 16.41 2.45
N LEU A 404 6.22 17.56 1.96
CA LEU A 404 7.49 17.72 1.25
C LEU A 404 8.48 18.54 2.08
N ARG A 405 9.73 18.08 2.18
CA ARG A 405 10.83 18.78 2.85
C ARG A 405 12.02 18.89 1.92
N GLY A 406 12.47 20.11 1.62
CA GLY A 406 13.64 20.38 0.80
C GLY A 406 14.92 19.96 1.51
N GLY A 407 15.27 20.66 2.59
CA GLY A 407 16.43 20.35 3.41
C GLY A 407 17.51 21.43 3.24
N GLU A 408 18.77 21.04 3.08
CA GLU A 408 19.87 21.96 2.76
C GLU A 408 20.01 22.11 1.25
N GLY A 409 19.79 23.28 0.68
CA GLY A 409 19.98 23.51 -0.75
C GLY A 409 19.10 24.58 -1.36
N ASN A 410 18.97 24.58 -2.69
CA ASN A 410 17.99 25.43 -3.38
C ASN A 410 17.06 24.51 -4.15
N ASP A 411 15.88 24.26 -3.59
CA ASP A 411 14.99 23.19 -4.00
C ASP A 411 13.83 23.69 -4.88
N ASP A 412 13.34 22.88 -5.82
CA ASP A 412 12.10 23.13 -6.60
C ASP A 412 11.05 22.10 -6.18
N MET A 413 10.08 22.54 -5.38
CA MET A 413 9.07 21.68 -4.77
C MET A 413 7.67 21.98 -5.30
N ARG A 414 6.89 20.92 -5.52
CA ARG A 414 5.51 21.01 -6.01
C ARG A 414 4.63 20.03 -5.26
N GLY A 415 3.60 20.54 -4.57
CA GLY A 415 2.60 19.74 -3.86
C GLY A 415 1.79 18.90 -4.84
N GLY A 416 0.84 19.52 -5.54
CA GLY A 416 0.10 18.85 -6.61
C GLY A 416 -1.41 18.97 -6.44
N GLU A 417 -2.12 17.84 -6.41
CA GLU A 417 -3.55 17.80 -6.09
C GLU A 417 -3.74 17.35 -4.64
N GLY A 418 -4.31 18.18 -3.78
CA GLY A 418 -4.56 17.85 -2.38
C GLY A 418 -4.16 18.99 -1.46
N ASP A 419 -4.42 18.86 -0.17
CA ASP A 419 -4.00 19.86 0.81
C ASP A 419 -2.56 19.52 1.28
N ASP A 420 -1.56 20.18 0.69
CA ASP A 420 -0.15 19.82 0.83
C ASP A 420 0.59 20.66 1.89
N ALA A 421 1.68 20.12 2.45
CA ALA A 421 2.60 20.84 3.34
C ALA A 421 4.03 20.81 2.79
N LEU A 422 4.54 21.96 2.36
CA LEU A 422 5.87 22.13 1.77
C LEU A 422 6.76 22.95 2.72
N TYR A 423 7.94 22.43 3.04
CA TYR A 423 8.95 23.09 3.89
C TYR A 423 10.28 23.16 3.13
N GLY A 424 10.71 24.36 2.72
CA GLY A 424 11.99 24.58 2.02
C GLY A 424 13.19 24.25 2.91
N GLU A 425 13.15 24.76 4.13
CA GLU A 425 14.19 24.62 5.16
C GLU A 425 15.39 25.55 4.89
N ASP A 426 16.59 25.07 4.57
CA ASP A 426 17.78 25.92 4.42
C ASP A 426 18.12 26.16 2.93
N GLY A 427 18.10 27.42 2.50
CA GLY A 427 18.59 27.93 1.21
C GLY A 427 17.49 28.60 0.39
N ASN A 428 17.71 28.86 -0.90
CA ASN A 428 16.79 29.69 -1.70
C ASN A 428 15.86 28.81 -2.55
N ASP A 429 14.65 28.59 -2.06
CA ASP A 429 13.75 27.57 -2.56
C ASP A 429 12.65 28.11 -3.46
N ILE A 430 12.05 27.22 -4.25
CA ILE A 430 10.88 27.48 -5.08
C ILE A 430 9.78 26.51 -4.69
N LEU A 431 8.73 27.01 -4.05
CA LEU A 431 7.60 26.22 -3.55
C LEU A 431 6.34 26.49 -4.37
N HIS A 432 5.69 25.44 -4.85
CA HIS A 432 4.42 25.51 -5.56
C HIS A 432 3.38 24.60 -4.91
N GLY A 433 2.38 25.16 -4.21
CA GLY A 433 1.29 24.37 -3.60
C GLY A 433 0.45 23.63 -4.66
N LYS A 434 0.05 24.37 -5.70
CA LYS A 434 -0.79 23.92 -6.82
C LYS A 434 -2.29 23.92 -6.49
N ALA A 435 -2.91 22.80 -6.21
CA ALA A 435 -4.36 22.71 -6.10
C ALA A 435 -4.78 22.10 -4.77
N GLY A 436 -5.33 22.94 -3.89
CA GLY A 436 -5.76 22.54 -2.56
C GLY A 436 -5.46 23.65 -1.56
N ASN A 437 -5.67 23.40 -0.28
CA ASN A 437 -5.36 24.37 0.76
C ASN A 437 -3.98 24.05 1.31
N ASP A 438 -2.97 24.69 0.73
CA ASP A 438 -1.58 24.31 0.95
C ASP A 438 -0.92 25.15 2.05
N LEU A 439 -0.01 24.54 2.80
CA LEU A 439 0.95 25.20 3.67
C LEU A 439 2.31 25.22 2.97
N LEU A 440 2.85 26.41 2.71
CA LEU A 440 4.19 26.61 2.18
C LEU A 440 5.01 27.37 3.21
N ASP A 441 6.15 26.84 3.62
CA ASP A 441 7.12 27.45 4.52
C ASP A 441 8.48 27.47 3.83
N GLY A 442 8.98 28.65 3.47
CA GLY A 442 10.26 28.83 2.77
C GLY A 442 11.44 28.44 3.67
N GLY A 443 11.49 29.01 4.87
CA GLY A 443 12.52 28.69 5.85
C GLY A 443 13.61 29.74 5.85
N ALA A 444 14.83 29.42 5.44
CA ALA A 444 15.97 30.31 5.52
C ALA A 444 16.64 30.51 4.16
N GLY A 445 16.43 31.65 3.53
CA GLY A 445 17.01 32.04 2.26
C GLY A 445 16.10 33.03 1.56
N ASP A 446 16.43 33.40 0.32
CA ASP A 446 15.53 34.24 -0.48
C ASP A 446 14.61 33.33 -1.32
N ASP A 447 13.39 33.09 -0.86
CA ASP A 447 12.48 32.04 -1.34
C ASP A 447 11.38 32.55 -2.29
N LEU A 448 10.85 31.65 -3.13
CA LEU A 448 9.75 31.92 -4.06
C LEU A 448 8.57 30.99 -3.78
N LEU A 449 7.50 31.52 -3.16
CA LEU A 449 6.32 30.76 -2.77
C LEU A 449 5.13 31.05 -3.69
N TYR A 450 4.48 30.01 -4.18
CA TYR A 450 3.33 30.09 -5.09
C TYR A 450 2.16 29.19 -4.63
N GLY A 451 1.20 29.77 -3.89
CA GLY A 451 0.01 29.04 -3.39
C GLY A 451 -0.86 28.48 -4.53
N SER A 452 -1.01 29.24 -5.62
CA SER A 452 -1.76 28.82 -6.82
C SER A 452 -3.28 28.73 -6.64
N ALA A 453 -3.90 27.62 -6.23
CA ALA A 453 -5.36 27.51 -6.15
C ALA A 453 -5.80 26.87 -4.84
N GLY A 454 -6.75 27.49 -4.14
CA GLY A 454 -7.25 27.10 -2.82
C GLY A 454 -6.86 28.12 -1.75
N ASN A 455 -7.17 27.85 -0.48
CA ASN A 455 -6.90 28.77 0.63
C ASN A 455 -5.56 28.39 1.28
N ASN A 456 -4.51 29.10 0.90
CA ASN A 456 -3.14 28.74 1.22
C ASN A 456 -2.59 29.54 2.39
N THR A 457 -1.64 28.96 3.12
CA THR A 457 -0.78 29.65 4.08
C THR A 457 0.64 29.68 3.52
N LEU A 458 1.17 30.87 3.27
CA LEU A 458 2.53 31.08 2.77
C LEU A 458 3.34 31.79 3.85
N LEU A 459 4.41 31.14 4.29
CA LEU A 459 5.35 31.60 5.29
C LEU A 459 6.71 31.78 4.61
N GLY A 460 7.24 32.99 4.51
CA GLY A 460 8.55 33.26 3.88
C GLY A 460 9.69 32.70 4.73
N GLY A 461 9.80 33.22 5.96
CA GLY A 461 10.76 32.75 6.95
C GLY A 461 11.85 33.78 7.19
N SER A 462 13.09 33.50 6.82
CA SER A 462 14.18 34.46 6.95
C SER A 462 14.88 34.68 5.63
N GLY A 463 14.96 35.93 5.19
CA GLY A 463 15.58 36.27 3.92
C GLY A 463 14.77 37.35 3.22
N ASN A 464 14.79 37.41 1.90
CA ASN A 464 13.96 38.34 1.15
C ASN A 464 13.13 37.54 0.16
N ASP A 465 11.90 37.28 0.54
CA ASP A 465 11.04 36.28 -0.07
C ASP A 465 10.05 36.90 -1.06
N LEU A 466 9.56 36.08 -1.97
CA LEU A 466 8.50 36.42 -2.90
C LEU A 466 7.31 35.48 -2.70
N LEU A 467 6.27 35.97 -2.03
CA LEU A 467 5.05 35.22 -1.76
C LEU A 467 3.97 35.58 -2.78
N ARG A 468 3.40 34.58 -3.46
CA ARG A 468 2.31 34.76 -4.42
C ARG A 468 1.13 33.84 -4.11
N SER A 469 0.01 34.42 -3.67
CA SER A 469 -1.17 33.68 -3.20
C SER A 469 -1.82 32.83 -4.30
N GLY A 470 -2.16 33.44 -5.44
CA GLY A 470 -2.83 32.78 -6.56
C GLY A 470 -4.35 33.01 -6.62
N HIS A 471 -5.16 31.99 -6.35
CA HIS A 471 -6.62 31.99 -6.45
C HIS A 471 -7.17 31.34 -5.18
N GLY A 472 -7.93 32.07 -4.37
CA GLY A 472 -8.49 31.52 -3.13
C GLY A 472 -9.09 32.64 -2.29
N ASP A 473 -10.16 32.35 -1.56
CA ASP A 473 -10.91 33.37 -0.85
C ASP A 473 -10.36 33.62 0.58
N GLN A 474 -9.31 32.92 1.03
CA GLN A 474 -8.75 33.07 2.40
C GLN A 474 -7.27 32.71 2.46
N ASN A 475 -6.41 33.34 1.64
CA ASN A 475 -4.98 33.09 1.73
C ASN A 475 -4.32 33.90 2.86
N LEU A 476 -3.39 33.29 3.61
CA LEU A 476 -2.52 33.97 4.58
C LEU A 476 -1.11 34.07 3.98
N LEU A 477 -0.53 35.26 3.97
CA LEU A 477 0.85 35.50 3.53
C LEU A 477 1.60 36.21 4.64
N ASP A 478 2.70 35.63 5.10
CA ASP A 478 3.56 36.16 6.15
C ASP A 478 5.03 35.89 5.76
N GLY A 479 5.74 36.92 5.31
CA GLY A 479 7.15 36.86 4.96
C GLY A 479 8.06 36.62 6.17
N GLN A 480 7.56 36.90 7.38
CA GLN A 480 8.32 36.87 8.63
C GLN A 480 9.48 37.85 8.62
N THR A 481 10.74 37.40 8.56
CA THR A 481 11.90 38.28 8.75
C THR A 481 12.62 38.60 7.45
N GLY A 482 12.86 39.88 7.25
CA GLY A 482 13.62 40.41 6.12
C GLY A 482 12.73 41.19 5.17
N ALA A 483 13.20 41.48 3.95
CA ALA A 483 12.53 42.45 3.09
C ALA A 483 11.72 41.76 1.99
N ASP A 484 10.47 41.42 2.29
CA ASP A 484 9.69 40.49 1.45
C ASP A 484 8.78 41.19 0.44
N ILE A 485 8.32 40.42 -0.55
CA ILE A 485 7.45 40.88 -1.64
C ILE A 485 6.21 40.00 -1.71
N TYR A 486 5.05 40.62 -1.57
CA TYR A 486 3.76 39.94 -1.53
C TYR A 486 2.96 40.26 -2.79
N ILE A 487 2.53 39.23 -3.50
CA ILE A 487 1.69 39.32 -4.68
C ILE A 487 0.38 38.60 -4.38
N GLY A 488 -0.68 39.39 -4.22
CA GLY A 488 -2.03 38.88 -4.02
C GLY A 488 -2.59 38.13 -5.23
N GLY A 489 -3.84 37.73 -5.07
CA GLY A 489 -4.55 36.80 -5.93
C GLY A 489 -5.97 37.25 -6.23
N ASN A 490 -6.76 36.32 -6.78
CA ASN A 490 -8.20 36.51 -6.81
C ASN A 490 -8.78 35.94 -5.51
N GLY A 491 -9.60 36.72 -4.82
CA GLY A 491 -10.24 36.32 -3.57
C GLY A 491 -9.77 37.21 -2.43
N THR A 492 -10.02 36.77 -1.19
CA THR A 492 -9.65 37.52 0.02
C THR A 492 -8.33 37.01 0.55
N GLU A 493 -7.39 37.93 0.76
CA GLU A 493 -6.08 37.64 1.32
C GLU A 493 -5.83 38.40 2.63
N THR A 494 -5.12 37.75 3.56
CA THR A 494 -4.54 38.37 4.75
C THR A 494 -3.04 38.42 4.57
N LEU A 495 -2.49 39.63 4.59
CA LEU A 495 -1.07 39.87 4.39
C LEU A 495 -0.50 40.42 5.70
N ILE A 496 0.47 39.73 6.29
CA ILE A 496 1.16 40.11 7.52
C ILE A 496 2.49 40.73 7.15
N PHE A 497 2.74 41.95 7.63
CA PHE A 497 3.98 42.68 7.42
C PHE A 497 4.69 42.99 8.73
N ASP A 498 6.01 43.05 8.65
CA ASP A 498 6.87 43.51 9.73
C ASP A 498 7.64 44.80 9.35
N GLN A 499 8.58 45.22 10.20
CA GLN A 499 9.37 46.44 9.95
C GLN A 499 10.37 46.27 8.80
N ASP A 500 10.93 45.07 8.61
CA ASP A 500 11.99 44.79 7.64
C ASP A 500 11.46 44.79 6.19
N ASP A 501 10.19 44.46 5.97
CA ASP A 501 9.48 44.51 4.68
C ASP A 501 9.54 45.88 3.98
N PHE A 502 9.59 46.94 4.78
CA PHE A 502 9.63 48.32 4.30
C PHE A 502 11.07 48.86 4.19
N ILE A 503 12.06 48.10 4.66
CA ILE A 503 13.47 48.51 4.71
C ILE A 503 14.23 47.96 3.50
N GLY A 504 14.49 48.83 2.50
CA GLY A 504 15.78 48.79 1.81
C GLY A 504 15.84 48.54 0.30
N ALA A 505 14.75 48.29 -0.42
CA ALA A 505 14.81 48.09 -1.87
C ALA A 505 14.21 49.27 -2.66
N THR A 506 15.02 49.95 -3.49
CA THR A 506 14.51 50.97 -4.41
C THR A 506 14.91 50.68 -5.86
N ARG A 507 14.00 50.91 -6.82
CA ARG A 507 14.25 50.69 -8.26
C ARG A 507 14.12 51.98 -9.05
N GLU A 508 15.14 52.34 -9.81
CA GLU A 508 15.07 53.45 -10.79
C GLU A 508 14.37 52.98 -12.07
N LEU A 509 13.17 53.50 -12.33
CA LEU A 509 12.43 53.32 -13.58
C LEU A 509 13.18 53.97 -14.75
N ALA A 510 12.88 53.54 -15.98
CA ALA A 510 13.52 54.05 -17.20
C ALA A 510 13.35 55.57 -17.44
N ASN A 511 12.43 56.22 -16.73
CA ASN A 511 12.22 57.67 -16.73
C ASN A 511 13.02 58.41 -15.64
N GLY A 512 13.87 57.71 -14.87
CA GLY A 512 14.68 58.24 -13.77
C GLY A 512 13.93 58.36 -12.44
N ARG A 513 12.69 57.84 -12.34
CA ARG A 513 11.90 57.81 -11.11
C ARG A 513 12.35 56.64 -10.24
N VAL A 514 12.79 56.88 -9.01
CA VAL A 514 13.14 55.82 -8.05
C VAL A 514 11.88 55.42 -7.31
N ILE A 515 11.50 54.14 -7.26
CA ILE A 515 10.31 53.62 -6.55
C ILE A 515 10.74 52.67 -5.43
N ASN A 516 9.91 52.38 -4.43
CA ASN A 516 10.12 51.18 -3.59
C ASN A 516 10.05 49.94 -4.52
N ALA A 517 11.02 49.03 -4.39
CA ALA A 517 11.08 47.83 -5.22
C ALA A 517 10.22 46.68 -4.66
N ASN A 518 9.86 46.74 -3.38
CA ASN A 518 8.91 45.84 -2.76
C ASN A 518 7.52 46.37 -3.12
N VAL A 519 6.92 45.73 -4.12
CA VAL A 519 5.64 46.14 -4.72
C VAL A 519 4.59 45.14 -4.28
N TYR A 520 3.59 45.61 -3.54
CA TYR A 520 2.40 44.85 -3.22
C TYR A 520 1.30 45.15 -4.24
N ASN A 521 0.70 44.09 -4.76
CA ASN A 521 -0.41 44.17 -5.70
C ASN A 521 -1.50 43.20 -5.23
N ALA A 522 -2.42 43.69 -4.42
CA ALA A 522 -3.65 42.98 -4.13
C ALA A 522 -4.50 43.01 -5.40
N SER A 523 -4.94 41.84 -5.88
CA SER A 523 -5.55 41.74 -7.21
C SER A 523 -7.04 42.08 -7.16
N SER A 524 -7.93 41.11 -6.98
CA SER A 524 -9.36 41.37 -6.98
C SER A 524 -10.03 40.53 -5.91
N GLY A 525 -10.69 41.18 -4.97
CA GLY A 525 -11.38 40.54 -3.86
C GLY A 525 -11.49 41.50 -2.70
N PHE A 526 -11.52 40.99 -1.46
CA PHE A 526 -11.46 41.82 -0.25
C PHE A 526 -10.19 41.46 0.52
N ASP A 527 -9.19 42.32 0.47
CA ASP A 527 -7.85 42.07 0.96
C ASP A 527 -7.59 42.86 2.24
N VAL A 528 -7.00 42.19 3.22
CA VAL A 528 -6.72 42.69 4.56
C VAL A 528 -5.21 42.81 4.75
N LEU A 529 -4.77 44.00 5.13
CA LEU A 529 -3.42 44.28 5.57
C LEU A 529 -3.34 44.16 7.09
N GLU A 530 -2.53 43.24 7.61
CA GLU A 530 -2.18 43.18 9.02
C GLU A 530 -0.80 43.81 9.24
N ILE A 531 -0.72 44.79 10.13
CA ILE A 531 0.51 45.48 10.52
C ILE A 531 0.77 45.23 12.01
N SER A 532 2.02 45.01 12.41
CA SER A 532 2.34 44.72 13.81
C SER A 532 3.53 45.54 14.34
N GLY A 533 3.44 45.99 15.60
CA GLY A 533 4.47 46.82 16.25
C GLY A 533 4.59 48.23 15.67
N ASP A 534 5.74 48.90 15.89
CA ASP A 534 5.97 50.29 15.44
C ASP A 534 6.26 50.35 13.92
N VAL A 535 5.18 50.35 13.11
CA VAL A 535 5.24 50.27 11.63
C VAL A 535 4.60 51.50 10.96
N GLU A 536 5.18 51.93 9.83
CA GLU A 536 4.61 52.94 8.92
C GLU A 536 4.31 52.28 7.55
N ALA A 537 3.02 51.98 7.30
CA ALA A 537 2.51 51.45 6.05
C ALA A 537 2.15 52.56 5.07
N ASP A 538 2.77 52.58 3.89
CA ASP A 538 2.60 53.68 2.94
C ASP A 538 1.91 53.27 1.63
N PHE A 539 0.61 53.57 1.52
CA PHE A 539 -0.19 53.44 0.30
C PHE A 539 -0.12 54.70 -0.59
N MET A 540 0.69 55.70 -0.25
CA MET A 540 0.83 56.96 -1.00
C MET A 540 1.35 56.75 -2.40
N GLY A 541 2.15 55.72 -2.55
CA GLY A 541 3.04 55.68 -3.67
C GLY A 541 3.90 56.89 -3.92
N ASP A 542 4.32 57.58 -2.86
CA ASP A 542 5.46 58.46 -2.82
C ASP A 542 6.13 58.30 -1.45
N ALA A 543 7.08 57.36 -1.41
CA ALA A 543 7.69 56.72 -0.24
C ALA A 543 8.09 57.65 0.93
N TYR A 544 7.88 57.11 2.15
CA TYR A 544 8.72 57.21 3.36
C TYR A 544 9.62 58.46 3.42
N GLN A 545 9.22 59.44 4.22
CA GLN A 545 9.76 60.81 4.22
C GLN A 545 11.24 60.97 4.64
N ASP A 546 12.01 59.90 4.83
CA ASP A 546 13.44 59.99 5.14
C ASP A 546 14.38 59.80 3.93
N ILE A 547 13.88 59.39 2.74
CA ILE A 547 14.70 59.27 1.53
C ILE A 547 14.21 60.22 0.41
N SER A 548 14.79 61.42 0.37
CA SER A 548 14.54 62.42 -0.68
C SER A 548 14.74 61.86 -2.10
N GLY A 549 13.66 61.65 -2.86
CA GLY A 549 13.67 61.35 -4.30
C GLY A 549 13.07 60.00 -4.71
N VAL A 550 12.49 59.24 -3.77
CA VAL A 550 11.78 57.98 -4.03
C VAL A 550 10.27 58.25 -4.15
N THR A 551 9.60 57.64 -5.12
CA THR A 551 8.22 57.89 -5.56
C THR A 551 7.64 56.61 -6.20
N GLY A 552 6.54 56.00 -5.71
CA GLY A 552 5.78 54.87 -6.35
C GLY A 552 4.93 54.02 -5.38
N ASN A 553 3.71 53.56 -5.77
CA ASN A 553 2.74 52.81 -4.92
C ASN A 553 3.38 51.56 -4.31
N VAL A 554 3.47 51.52 -2.98
CA VAL A 554 3.96 50.35 -2.24
C VAL A 554 2.82 49.33 -2.11
N ILE A 555 1.63 49.78 -1.71
CA ILE A 555 0.42 48.94 -1.53
C ILE A 555 -0.73 49.45 -2.41
N SER A 556 -1.48 48.55 -3.06
CA SER A 556 -2.66 48.85 -3.88
C SER A 556 -3.69 47.73 -3.78
N GLY A 557 -4.99 48.06 -3.73
CA GLY A 557 -6.10 47.09 -3.78
C GLY A 557 -6.47 46.47 -2.43
N VAL A 558 -6.14 47.13 -1.31
CA VAL A 558 -6.47 46.67 0.04
C VAL A 558 -7.74 47.36 0.54
N GLU A 559 -8.65 46.59 1.15
CA GLU A 559 -9.95 47.06 1.63
C GLU A 559 -10.00 47.26 3.16
N ALA A 560 -9.06 46.68 3.91
CA ALA A 560 -8.97 46.92 5.36
C ALA A 560 -7.53 46.85 5.91
N ILE A 561 -7.32 47.52 7.05
CA ILE A 561 -6.11 47.46 7.86
C ILE A 561 -6.48 46.95 9.26
N LEU A 562 -5.70 46.01 9.78
CA LEU A 562 -5.74 45.53 11.16
C LEU A 562 -4.36 45.70 11.81
N GLY A 563 -4.32 46.38 12.95
CA GLY A 563 -3.13 46.57 13.78
C GLY A 563 -3.24 45.91 15.15
N ASP A 564 -2.18 46.02 15.95
CA ASP A 564 -2.01 45.43 17.28
C ASP A 564 -1.54 46.46 18.34
N GLU A 565 -0.71 46.08 19.31
CA GLU A 565 -0.12 47.04 20.27
C GLU A 565 1.12 47.72 19.65
N GLY A 566 1.17 49.05 19.64
CA GLY A 566 2.32 49.81 19.11
C GLY A 566 1.92 51.18 18.61
N ASP A 567 2.88 52.01 18.18
CA ASP A 567 2.54 53.26 17.49
C ASP A 567 2.56 52.98 15.97
N GLN A 568 1.40 52.75 15.37
CA GLN A 568 1.29 52.42 13.96
C GLN A 568 0.82 53.61 13.12
N SER A 569 1.28 53.68 11.87
CA SER A 569 0.80 54.68 10.93
C SER A 569 0.51 54.10 9.55
N ALA A 570 -0.58 54.55 8.93
CA ALA A 570 -0.90 54.22 7.54
C ALA A 570 -1.17 55.48 6.73
N THR A 571 -0.57 55.61 5.54
CA THR A 571 -0.84 56.75 4.65
C THR A 571 -1.52 56.32 3.35
N ILE A 572 -2.67 56.90 3.00
CA ILE A 572 -3.54 56.55 1.86
C ILE A 572 -3.42 57.56 0.69
N ASN A 573 -3.20 57.10 -0.56
CA ASN A 573 -3.32 57.95 -1.79
C ASN A 573 -4.64 57.79 -2.56
N GLU A 574 -4.81 58.65 -3.57
CA GLU A 574 -5.82 58.75 -4.62
C GLU A 574 -6.07 57.46 -5.43
N SER A 575 -5.20 56.45 -5.39
CA SER A 575 -5.34 55.23 -6.21
C SER A 575 -5.31 53.92 -5.41
N ALA A 576 -5.11 53.98 -4.09
CA ALA A 576 -4.91 52.79 -3.26
C ALA A 576 -6.23 52.08 -2.91
N ILE A 577 -7.28 52.87 -2.65
CA ILE A 577 -8.64 52.40 -2.39
C ILE A 577 -9.43 52.59 -3.68
N TYR A 578 -9.27 51.67 -4.64
CA TYR A 578 -9.98 51.76 -5.92
C TYR A 578 -11.47 51.52 -5.66
N ALA A 579 -12.23 52.62 -5.67
CA ALA A 579 -13.63 52.69 -5.34
C ALA A 579 -14.50 51.53 -5.86
N GLN A 580 -15.01 50.70 -4.92
CA GLN A 580 -16.29 50.00 -5.11
C GLN A 580 -17.50 50.92 -4.90
N SER A 581 -17.29 52.24 -4.78
CA SER A 581 -18.32 53.25 -4.42
C SER A 581 -19.37 53.57 -5.51
N ASP A 582 -19.67 52.67 -6.45
CA ASP A 582 -20.62 52.95 -7.56
C ASP A 582 -21.92 52.14 -7.53
N ASP A 583 -22.40 51.71 -6.35
CA ASP A 583 -23.79 51.25 -6.27
C ASP A 583 -24.57 51.92 -5.12
N MET A 584 -25.82 52.32 -5.40
CA MET A 584 -26.73 52.91 -4.41
C MET A 584 -27.29 51.87 -3.41
N ASN A 585 -26.57 50.76 -3.22
CA ASN A 585 -26.98 49.60 -2.42
C ASN A 585 -26.14 49.53 -1.15
N LEU A 586 -26.65 50.11 -0.06
CA LEU A 586 -26.06 50.18 1.29
C LEU A 586 -25.83 48.81 2.00
N GLY A 587 -25.39 47.77 1.29
CA GLY A 587 -25.29 46.41 1.80
C GLY A 587 -24.16 45.55 1.22
N ASN A 588 -23.32 46.09 0.34
CA ASN A 588 -22.06 45.48 -0.08
C ASN A 588 -20.87 46.27 0.49
N TRP A 589 -19.65 45.76 0.28
CA TRP A 589 -18.35 46.17 0.85
C TRP A 589 -17.89 47.58 0.41
N ASP A 590 -18.70 48.61 0.69
CA ASP A 590 -18.59 49.95 0.09
C ASP A 590 -17.82 50.99 0.96
N GLY A 591 -17.05 50.55 1.96
CA GLY A 591 -16.23 51.43 2.80
C GLY A 591 -14.97 50.75 3.35
N PHE A 592 -14.07 51.55 3.92
CA PHE A 592 -12.73 51.12 4.35
C PHE A 592 -12.65 51.05 5.86
N ILE A 593 -12.13 49.96 6.43
CA ILE A 593 -11.94 49.80 7.87
C ILE A 593 -10.43 49.79 8.16
N ALA A 594 -9.98 50.64 9.08
CA ALA A 594 -8.62 50.64 9.58
C ALA A 594 -8.65 50.62 11.11
N TYR A 595 -8.55 49.43 11.70
CA TYR A 595 -8.44 49.24 13.14
C TYR A 595 -6.96 49.10 13.50
N PHE A 596 -6.40 49.99 14.31
CA PHE A 596 -4.98 50.00 14.65
C PHE A 596 -4.68 49.36 16.00
N GLY A 597 -5.59 49.41 16.98
CA GLY A 597 -5.38 48.77 18.27
C GLY A 597 -5.03 49.76 19.39
N ASP A 598 -4.07 49.37 20.25
CA ASP A 598 -3.64 50.18 21.40
C ASP A 598 -2.34 50.91 21.02
N GLY A 599 -2.37 52.24 20.90
CA GLY A 599 -1.24 53.01 20.39
C GLY A 599 -1.42 54.53 20.42
N ASP A 600 -0.47 55.26 19.82
CA ASP A 600 -0.67 56.62 19.34
C ASP A 600 -0.68 56.59 17.80
N ASP A 601 -1.82 56.16 17.24
CA ASP A 601 -1.89 55.72 15.85
C ASP A 601 -2.30 56.83 14.88
N THR A 602 -1.77 56.76 13.66
CA THR A 602 -2.01 57.78 12.63
C THR A 602 -2.53 57.19 11.33
N LEU A 603 -3.76 57.55 10.94
CA LEU A 603 -4.29 57.31 9.59
C LEU A 603 -4.27 58.59 8.76
N ASN A 604 -3.45 58.63 7.74
CA ASN A 604 -3.16 59.84 6.99
C ASN A 604 -3.66 59.77 5.54
N PHE A 605 -4.48 60.73 5.12
CA PHE A 605 -4.96 60.90 3.74
C PHE A 605 -4.19 62.04 3.07
N ASN A 606 -3.23 61.72 2.22
CA ASN A 606 -2.29 62.71 1.69
C ASN A 606 -2.39 62.93 0.17
N GLY A 607 -3.31 62.26 -0.54
CA GLY A 607 -3.51 62.41 -1.99
C GLY A 607 -4.22 63.72 -2.37
N ASP A 608 -3.84 64.34 -3.50
CA ASP A 608 -4.33 65.66 -3.96
C ASP A 608 -5.86 65.72 -4.17
N ASP A 609 -6.50 64.56 -4.32
CA ASP A 609 -7.94 64.39 -4.57
C ASP A 609 -8.74 63.95 -3.33
N TRP A 610 -8.11 63.80 -2.15
CA TRP A 610 -8.82 63.56 -0.90
C TRP A 610 -9.23 64.90 -0.26
N THR A 611 -10.46 64.98 0.22
CA THR A 611 -10.91 66.12 1.04
C THR A 611 -11.82 65.60 2.13
N PHE A 612 -11.53 65.94 3.38
CA PHE A 612 -12.40 65.61 4.50
C PHE A 612 -13.71 66.40 4.41
N ASP A 613 -14.83 65.69 4.38
CA ASP A 613 -16.17 66.29 4.38
C ASP A 613 -16.79 66.16 5.77
N ALA A 614 -16.57 67.18 6.60
CA ALA A 614 -17.11 67.23 7.97
C ALA A 614 -18.65 67.20 8.02
N ASP A 615 -19.33 67.56 6.92
CA ASP A 615 -20.79 67.55 6.79
C ASP A 615 -21.29 66.37 5.93
N GLY A 616 -20.38 65.47 5.51
CA GLY A 616 -20.67 64.35 4.63
C GLY A 616 -21.60 63.31 5.26
N GLU A 617 -22.56 62.80 4.50
CA GLU A 617 -23.40 61.69 4.97
C GLU A 617 -22.67 60.36 4.76
N ILE A 618 -22.63 59.55 5.84
CA ILE A 618 -22.12 58.18 5.80
C ILE A 618 -22.86 57.40 4.69
N ASN A 619 -22.09 56.85 3.76
CA ASN A 619 -22.60 56.16 2.57
C ASN A 619 -22.36 54.64 2.58
N ALA A 620 -21.80 54.09 3.66
CA ALA A 620 -21.65 52.67 3.88
C ALA A 620 -21.91 52.34 5.37
N ASN A 621 -22.16 51.09 5.75
CA ASN A 621 -22.22 50.66 7.16
C ASN A 621 -21.21 49.53 7.37
N ILE A 622 -20.65 49.41 8.58
CA ILE A 622 -19.93 48.19 8.98
C ILE A 622 -20.94 47.04 8.98
N SER A 623 -20.82 46.12 8.02
CA SER A 623 -21.73 44.98 7.89
C SER A 623 -21.34 43.85 8.86
N PRO A 624 -22.29 43.00 9.29
CA PRO A 624 -21.96 41.79 10.06
C PRO A 624 -20.93 40.89 9.35
N GLU A 625 -20.96 40.84 8.02
CA GLU A 625 -20.02 40.10 7.19
C GLU A 625 -18.59 40.68 7.30
N MET A 626 -18.43 42.01 7.29
CA MET A 626 -17.14 42.67 7.52
C MET A 626 -16.59 42.38 8.93
N ILE A 627 -17.44 42.48 9.96
CA ILE A 627 -17.05 42.19 11.36
C ILE A 627 -16.58 40.74 11.49
N GLN A 628 -17.28 39.81 10.83
CA GLN A 628 -16.93 38.40 10.85
C GLN A 628 -15.60 38.12 10.15
N GLN A 629 -15.35 38.74 9.00
CA GLN A 629 -14.10 38.53 8.25
C GLN A 629 -12.89 39.15 8.96
N LEU A 630 -13.04 40.34 9.54
CA LEU A 630 -11.98 41.01 10.29
C LEU A 630 -11.83 40.49 11.73
N ALA A 631 -12.63 39.50 12.13
CA ALA A 631 -12.67 38.94 13.48
C ALA A 631 -12.82 39.99 14.62
N LEU A 632 -13.40 41.15 14.34
CA LEU A 632 -13.53 42.23 15.32
C LEU A 632 -14.54 41.87 16.43
N THR A 633 -14.17 42.15 17.67
CA THR A 633 -15.08 42.05 18.82
C THR A 633 -16.06 43.21 18.83
N GLY A 634 -17.17 43.07 19.58
CA GLY A 634 -18.12 44.16 19.74
C GLY A 634 -17.50 45.42 20.37
N GLU A 635 -16.50 45.26 21.25
CA GLU A 635 -15.78 46.38 21.86
C GLU A 635 -14.89 47.11 20.85
N GLN A 636 -14.21 46.36 19.97
CA GLN A 636 -13.41 46.94 18.88
C GLN A 636 -14.29 47.67 17.88
N VAL A 637 -15.43 47.08 17.47
CA VAL A 637 -16.40 47.76 16.59
C VAL A 637 -16.95 49.04 17.22
N ASP A 638 -17.21 49.04 18.54
CA ASP A 638 -17.69 50.22 19.27
C ASP A 638 -16.60 51.32 19.41
N SER A 639 -15.32 51.00 19.24
CA SER A 639 -14.21 51.96 19.28
C SER A 639 -14.02 52.75 17.98
N LEU A 640 -14.45 52.18 16.85
CA LEU A 640 -14.28 52.78 15.52
C LEU A 640 -15.14 54.04 15.36
N GLN A 641 -14.53 55.09 14.83
CA GLN A 641 -15.18 56.34 14.43
C GLN A 641 -15.28 56.43 12.91
N ALA A 642 -16.38 57.03 12.42
CA ALA A 642 -16.62 57.19 10.98
C ALA A 642 -16.16 58.56 10.49
N TYR A 643 -15.37 58.57 9.43
CA TYR A 643 -14.91 59.75 8.71
C TYR A 643 -15.36 59.67 7.26
N VAL A 644 -15.78 60.80 6.67
CA VAL A 644 -16.23 60.86 5.28
C VAL A 644 -15.24 61.69 4.48
N PHE A 645 -14.75 61.11 3.38
CA PHE A 645 -13.88 61.78 2.44
C PHE A 645 -14.50 61.79 1.04
N THR A 646 -14.24 62.84 0.26
CA THR A 646 -14.57 62.88 -1.18
C THR A 646 -13.36 62.50 -2.02
N HIS A 647 -13.59 61.83 -3.16
CA HIS A 647 -12.57 61.44 -4.13
C HIS A 647 -12.90 62.02 -5.54
N ASP A 648 -11.95 62.74 -6.14
CA ASP A 648 -12.01 63.50 -7.41
C ASP A 648 -12.88 64.79 -7.38
N TYR A 649 -12.29 65.87 -7.89
CA TYR A 649 -12.88 67.20 -8.11
C TYR A 649 -14.19 67.23 -8.94
N ASN A 650 -14.58 66.12 -9.60
CA ASN A 650 -15.71 66.08 -10.56
C ASN A 650 -16.75 64.95 -10.40
N SER A 651 -16.57 63.97 -9.51
CA SER A 651 -17.58 62.96 -9.18
C SER A 651 -18.00 63.11 -7.73
N ASN A 652 -19.30 63.19 -7.42
CA ASN A 652 -19.80 63.22 -6.04
C ASN A 652 -19.64 61.85 -5.34
N ALA A 653 -18.52 61.15 -5.53
CA ALA A 653 -18.21 59.89 -4.86
C ALA A 653 -17.67 60.19 -3.47
N HIS A 654 -18.36 59.67 -2.46
CA HIS A 654 -17.93 59.72 -1.07
C HIS A 654 -17.39 58.34 -0.68
N ILE A 655 -16.49 58.28 0.28
CA ILE A 655 -16.12 57.03 0.98
C ILE A 655 -16.30 57.24 2.48
N THR A 656 -16.86 56.22 3.14
CA THR A 656 -16.84 56.15 4.60
C THR A 656 -15.63 55.32 5.04
N VAL A 657 -14.83 55.90 5.92
CA VAL A 657 -13.68 55.26 6.58
C VAL A 657 -14.03 55.05 8.04
N TRP A 658 -13.86 53.84 8.56
CA TRP A 658 -14.00 53.56 9.99
C TRP A 658 -12.63 53.28 10.59
N THR A 659 -12.25 54.05 11.60
CA THR A 659 -10.96 53.89 12.28
C THR A 659 -11.01 54.30 13.74
N ASP A 660 -10.19 53.65 14.56
CA ASP A 660 -9.92 53.98 15.96
C ASP A 660 -8.68 54.87 16.14
N ALA A 661 -7.90 55.13 15.09
CA ALA A 661 -6.67 55.92 15.15
C ALA A 661 -6.85 57.26 15.88
N GLU A 662 -5.92 57.57 16.80
CA GLU A 662 -5.86 58.83 17.54
C GLU A 662 -5.75 60.04 16.60
N HIS A 663 -4.99 59.87 15.51
CA HIS A 663 -4.66 60.91 14.54
C HIS A 663 -5.16 60.55 13.15
N VAL A 664 -6.32 61.11 12.76
CA VAL A 664 -6.77 61.08 11.36
C VAL A 664 -6.38 62.39 10.69
N THR A 665 -5.50 62.35 9.68
CA THR A 665 -4.94 63.57 9.07
C THR A 665 -5.28 63.69 7.58
N GLU A 666 -5.52 64.91 7.11
CA GLU A 666 -5.60 65.26 5.68
C GLU A 666 -4.40 66.16 5.35
N HIS A 667 -3.56 65.76 4.39
CA HIS A 667 -2.34 66.50 4.02
C HIS A 667 -1.44 66.84 5.23
N GLY A 668 -1.33 65.90 6.19
CA GLY A 668 -0.60 66.06 7.45
C GLY A 668 -1.25 67.00 8.48
N ILE A 669 -2.53 67.38 8.30
CA ILE A 669 -3.31 68.17 9.26
C ILE A 669 -4.40 67.30 9.87
N ASP A 670 -4.37 67.12 11.19
CA ASP A 670 -5.37 66.36 11.94
C ASP A 670 -6.78 66.95 11.79
N VAL A 671 -7.70 66.17 11.23
CA VAL A 671 -9.09 66.57 10.94
C VAL A 671 -9.93 66.74 12.20
N ASN A 672 -9.58 66.04 13.29
CA ASN A 672 -10.24 66.16 14.59
C ASN A 672 -9.94 67.52 15.25
N THR A 673 -8.79 68.12 14.92
CA THR A 673 -8.43 69.46 15.43
C THR A 673 -9.01 70.62 14.61
N GLN A 674 -9.47 70.37 13.37
CA GLN A 674 -10.02 71.42 12.50
C GLN A 674 -11.38 71.94 13.00
N ASN A 675 -12.16 71.12 13.71
CA ASN A 675 -13.44 71.55 14.31
C ASN A 675 -13.30 72.50 15.51
N ASP A 676 -12.11 72.61 16.11
CA ASP A 676 -11.88 73.48 17.27
C ASP A 676 -11.35 74.88 16.91
N SER A 677 -11.06 75.15 15.64
CA SER A 677 -10.39 76.39 15.23
C SER A 677 -11.28 77.43 14.52
N PHE A 678 -12.59 77.20 14.40
CA PHE A 678 -13.52 78.17 13.80
C PHE A 678 -14.55 78.80 14.75
N PHE A 679 -14.18 79.05 16.02
CA PHE A 679 -14.89 80.05 16.84
C PHE A 679 -13.95 80.87 17.72
N VAL A 680 -13.35 81.94 17.15
CA VAL A 680 -12.91 83.08 17.95
C VAL A 680 -13.37 84.41 17.30
N ASN A 681 -14.40 84.98 17.95
CA ASN A 681 -15.04 86.30 17.84
C ASN A 681 -15.98 86.63 16.67
#